data_AF-C9S8I1-F1
#
_entry.id   AF-C9S8I1-F1
#
_cell.length_a   1.000
_cell.length_b   1.000
_cell.length_c   1.000
_cell.angle_alpha   90.00
_cell.angle_beta   90.00
_cell.angle_gamma   90.00
#
_symmetry.space_group_name_H-M   'P 1'
#
loop_
_entity.id
_entity.type
_entity.pdbx_description
1 polymer ?
#
loop_
_entity_poly.entity_id
_entity_poly.type
_entity_poly.pdbx_seq_one_letter_code
_entity_poly.pdbx_strand_id
1 'polypeptide(L)'
;MAKKAKDQAASQASASQPATGKEKDKGKDKGKDKDAPKGKKGAPSLIEQAAGPVGPPKPTAKQIIGGASWTGKLPVNLFNEYCQKQQWEKPDYNMRKTPEGYSCLITLSAKDPKTKEMIRLEPFKIPADLLHLLTKPTALEARHFAATYGLFRVCSMQNKHTVLPPDYKILWKDFQALKQKDVKEGKAWMYDADPFKTIRERQEAKAAADKKRKEIERVKEKAKSMPGAAGLVLAGGSGAGSFNPMKGWTSVPKIEMGRKSRVQVESLIQKYVVWNPNKVFMAAPQRQVVVEDLSKLGFRRSHIEEAVDICKDREETLEWLLIHVPEDDIPPWALPESYSAGISVGSLDLKKEAAVKRLAESGYALDLCARIFEETGCDESKAAETLQCRLLGQSIEDWTAIAPSDILPPDMTADEVWDDEVVAMESSFGDLVTKMSEDIIQVKLESVTNGSKTNVNTVLQIRKSLSYPVHLVITVLAQLPAQAKLSVIKQTLAYVQEAYGADPMKVFVAADWAQQNINRIIENPGKLVEISAVSSTASEAPGTVPQLQRHSGKLSRKPRPIDWTPNPRSRDQWLKRQETPDYKKMMAKRQSLPAWQVHEKIIQTVAQNHVTIISGETGSGKSTQSVQFLLDDLYNQGLGTSANMLVTQPRRISALGLADPVAEERCSRVGDEIGYTIRGESKRSQQTRITFVTTGVLLRRLQTSGGRVEDVIASLADVSHIVIDEVHERSLDTDFLLTIVREVMSTRKDLLKLVLMSATLDAASFENYFRSQGLRVGSLRRCGHPGQLASRGEVVQAGVQAGKCYKLYTRNLEMQMAERPEPEIRRVPLEQMCLSVRAMGMRDVAAFLGRSPTPPASTAVDGAIKMLRRMGALDGDELTALGQQLAMIPADLRCAKLMVYGSIFGCLDDSVTISAILSTRSPFLSPPDKRDLAKEARMRFEQGDGDLLTDLAAYKEWDSMKRDGTPPRQLRNFCDDNFLSYLTLTDISATRQQFYGALSEMASAFSPQIARIQFPDKKFANSMSGAVELDPEARAIKYFTEEQGRVFVHPSSTIFGSQSFSGSAAFMSYFSLISTSKTFIRDLTRSAREAFNAFTLLLFSGAIELDTMGRGLVVDGWLRLRGWARVGVLVSRLRGMVDDVIRLKVERPEVDLRDNDVLKAVAKLIEHDGLDA
;
A
#
# COMPACT_ATOMS: atom_id res chain seq x y z
N MET A 1 -48.31 -47.58 0.27
CA MET A 1 -47.65 -48.65 1.07
C MET A 1 -47.27 -47.99 2.39
N ALA A 2 -47.81 -48.34 3.57
CA ALA A 2 -47.68 -49.62 4.31
C ALA A 2 -46.22 -49.86 4.77
N LYS A 3 -45.89 -50.18 6.04
CA LYS A 3 -46.73 -50.76 7.12
C LYS A 3 -46.03 -50.65 8.53
N LYS A 4 -46.75 -50.26 9.60
CA LYS A 4 -46.57 -50.63 11.05
C LYS A 4 -45.21 -50.26 11.76
N ALA A 5 -45.06 -50.24 13.10
CA ALA A 5 -45.93 -50.62 14.25
C ALA A 5 -45.54 -49.93 15.60
N LYS A 6 -46.51 -49.88 16.56
CA LYS A 6 -46.39 -49.93 18.07
C LYS A 6 -45.58 -48.82 18.81
N ASP A 7 -45.82 -48.46 20.08
CA ASP A 7 -46.92 -48.70 21.07
C ASP A 7 -46.90 -47.63 22.20
N GLN A 8 -48.06 -47.36 22.85
CA GLN A 8 -48.37 -46.96 24.27
C GLN A 8 -47.44 -45.98 25.07
N ALA A 9 -47.89 -45.10 26.01
CA ALA A 9 -49.22 -44.66 26.51
C ALA A 9 -49.12 -43.35 27.39
N ALA A 10 -50.27 -42.68 27.67
CA ALA A 10 -50.58 -41.72 28.78
C ALA A 10 -49.70 -40.43 28.97
N SER A 11 -50.17 -39.25 29.43
CA SER A 11 -51.49 -38.74 29.91
C SER A 11 -51.72 -37.24 29.55
N GLN A 12 -52.54 -36.48 30.32
CA GLN A 12 -53.07 -35.11 30.04
C GLN A 12 -52.05 -33.96 30.33
N ALA A 13 -52.21 -32.67 29.97
CA ALA A 13 -53.42 -31.86 29.64
C ALA A 13 -53.18 -30.71 28.60
N SER A 14 -54.20 -29.85 28.38
CA SER A 14 -54.33 -28.83 27.30
C SER A 14 -53.84 -27.40 27.71
N ALA A 15 -53.81 -26.35 26.87
CA ALA A 15 -54.42 -26.07 25.55
C ALA A 15 -53.56 -25.09 24.68
N SER A 16 -54.00 -24.73 23.46
CA SER A 16 -53.13 -24.07 22.45
C SER A 16 -53.82 -23.19 21.36
N GLN A 17 -53.07 -22.19 20.84
CA GLN A 17 -52.99 -21.71 19.42
C GLN A 17 -54.21 -20.97 18.75
N PRO A 18 -54.11 -20.44 17.49
CA PRO A 18 -53.08 -19.56 16.87
C PRO A 18 -53.60 -18.44 15.88
N ALA A 19 -52.68 -17.77 15.17
CA ALA A 19 -52.80 -17.23 13.76
C ALA A 19 -53.64 -15.94 13.45
N THR A 20 -53.45 -15.14 12.37
CA THR A 20 -52.33 -14.82 11.42
C THR A 20 -52.57 -13.51 10.61
N GLY A 21 -51.51 -12.69 10.41
CA GLY A 21 -51.12 -11.94 9.17
C GLY A 21 -51.98 -10.87 8.45
N LYS A 22 -51.39 -9.67 8.14
CA LYS A 22 -51.22 -9.14 6.75
C LYS A 22 -50.46 -7.79 6.58
N GLU A 23 -49.89 -7.68 5.38
CA GLU A 23 -48.97 -6.74 4.71
C GLU A 23 -49.23 -5.19 4.59
N LYS A 24 -48.09 -4.45 4.55
CA LYS A 24 -47.62 -3.43 3.53
C LYS A 24 -48.18 -1.99 3.36
N ASP A 25 -47.26 -1.03 3.63
CA ASP A 25 -46.65 -0.03 2.69
C ASP A 25 -46.99 1.49 2.77
N LYS A 26 -46.01 2.30 2.30
CA LYS A 26 -45.79 3.77 2.24
C LYS A 26 -46.93 4.78 2.54
N GLY A 27 -46.57 5.86 3.26
CA GLY A 27 -47.29 7.15 3.25
C GLY A 27 -46.53 8.31 3.96
N LYS A 28 -45.97 9.27 3.20
CA LYS A 28 -45.10 10.35 3.72
C LYS A 28 -45.88 11.56 4.32
N ASP A 29 -45.54 11.88 5.58
CA ASP A 29 -44.97 13.19 5.99
C ASP A 29 -45.89 14.47 6.08
N LYS A 30 -46.09 14.98 7.33
CA LYS A 30 -46.35 16.40 7.77
C LYS A 30 -47.78 16.94 8.06
N GLY A 31 -47.85 18.13 8.69
CA GLY A 31 -48.98 18.67 9.49
C GLY A 31 -48.87 18.27 10.98
N LYS A 32 -49.25 19.00 12.04
CA LYS A 32 -50.14 20.13 12.36
C LYS A 32 -51.63 19.87 12.18
N ASP A 33 -52.49 20.06 13.19
CA ASP A 33 -52.33 20.12 14.67
C ASP A 33 -53.74 19.85 15.31
N LYS A 34 -54.04 20.31 16.54
CA LYS A 34 -55.35 20.21 17.24
C LYS A 34 -56.23 21.46 17.19
N ASP A 35 -57.48 21.32 17.60
CA ASP A 35 -58.04 22.27 18.55
C ASP A 35 -58.67 21.47 19.70
N ALA A 36 -58.60 22.01 20.91
CA ALA A 36 -59.52 21.62 21.99
C ALA A 36 -60.76 22.54 21.92
N PRO A 37 -61.87 22.26 22.63
CA PRO A 37 -61.89 22.69 24.04
C PRO A 37 -62.80 21.92 25.03
N LYS A 38 -62.27 21.78 26.26
CA LYS A 38 -62.91 22.05 27.58
C LYS A 38 -64.24 21.37 28.00
N GLY A 39 -64.18 20.80 29.20
CA GLY A 39 -65.09 21.15 30.32
C GLY A 39 -64.82 20.32 31.59
N LYS A 40 -65.35 20.64 32.79
CA LYS A 40 -65.49 21.92 33.55
C LYS A 40 -65.95 21.58 35.00
N LYS A 41 -65.49 22.34 36.02
CA LYS A 41 -66.02 22.55 37.42
C LYS A 41 -64.83 22.79 38.39
N GLY A 42 -64.93 23.53 39.51
CA GLY A 42 -66.00 24.45 39.96
C GLY A 42 -66.28 24.38 41.47
N ALA A 43 -66.08 25.48 42.21
CA ALA A 43 -66.45 25.68 43.63
C ALA A 43 -66.75 27.19 43.90
N PRO A 44 -67.53 27.57 44.94
CA PRO A 44 -68.50 28.67 44.78
C PRO A 44 -68.48 29.83 45.81
N SER A 45 -69.20 30.91 45.49
CA SER A 45 -69.86 31.85 46.42
C SER A 45 -71.04 32.54 45.69
N LEU A 46 -71.95 33.22 46.41
CA LEU A 46 -73.25 33.70 45.91
C LEU A 46 -73.32 35.25 45.80
N ILE A 47 -74.19 35.75 44.91
CA ILE A 47 -75.19 36.84 45.08
C ILE A 47 -75.95 37.05 43.75
N GLU A 48 -77.02 37.85 43.76
CA GLU A 48 -78.24 37.63 42.96
C GLU A 48 -78.38 38.36 41.61
N GLN A 49 -79.53 38.05 41.01
CA GLN A 49 -80.06 38.31 39.67
C GLN A 49 -80.28 39.79 39.33
N ALA A 50 -80.15 40.11 38.03
CA ALA A 50 -81.04 41.03 37.32
C ALA A 50 -81.02 40.68 35.81
N ALA A 51 -82.13 40.87 35.10
CA ALA A 51 -82.25 40.56 33.67
C ALA A 51 -82.07 41.81 32.78
N GLY A 52 -81.51 41.62 31.58
CA GLY A 52 -81.35 42.67 30.56
C GLY A 52 -81.23 42.06 29.16
N PRO A 53 -81.70 42.76 28.10
CA PRO A 53 -81.95 42.14 26.79
C PRO A 53 -80.71 41.96 25.90
N VAL A 54 -80.92 41.23 24.80
CA VAL A 54 -79.89 40.75 23.85
C VAL A 54 -79.27 41.89 23.03
N GLY A 55 -77.94 42.01 23.11
CA GLY A 55 -77.11 42.65 22.07
C GLY A 55 -76.52 41.61 21.10
N PRO A 56 -76.02 42.02 19.91
CA PRO A 56 -75.53 41.09 18.89
C PRO A 56 -74.36 40.23 19.38
N PRO A 57 -74.23 38.98 18.90
CA PRO A 57 -73.25 38.03 19.41
C PRO A 57 -71.81 38.50 19.16
N LYS A 58 -71.01 38.56 20.23
CA LYS A 58 -69.58 38.92 20.15
C LYS A 58 -68.83 37.91 19.28
N PRO A 59 -67.92 38.34 18.39
CA PRO A 59 -67.21 37.45 17.47
C PRO A 59 -66.42 36.38 18.22
N THR A 60 -66.48 35.15 17.71
CA THR A 60 -65.86 33.98 18.34
C THR A 60 -64.35 34.02 18.15
N ALA A 61 -63.58 33.55 19.14
CA ALA A 61 -62.11 33.57 19.11
C ALA A 61 -61.47 33.00 17.82
N LYS A 62 -62.11 32.03 17.15
CA LYS A 62 -61.67 31.52 15.84
C LYS A 62 -61.73 32.58 14.73
N GLN A 63 -62.80 33.38 14.68
CA GLN A 63 -62.98 34.44 13.68
C GLN A 63 -61.94 35.56 13.87
N ILE A 64 -61.56 35.85 15.11
CA ILE A 64 -60.54 36.88 15.45
C ILE A 64 -59.12 36.43 15.08
N ILE A 65 -58.78 35.15 15.26
CA ILE A 65 -57.40 34.64 15.10
C ILE A 65 -57.13 34.03 13.71
N GLY A 66 -58.15 33.50 13.03
CA GLY A 66 -58.02 32.87 11.72
C GLY A 66 -58.71 33.61 10.57
N GLY A 67 -59.47 34.68 10.86
CA GLY A 67 -60.42 35.26 9.92
C GLY A 67 -61.72 34.45 9.80
N ALA A 68 -62.73 35.03 9.16
CA ALA A 68 -64.09 34.47 9.13
C ALA A 68 -64.21 33.11 8.41
N SER A 69 -63.27 32.77 7.53
CA SER A 69 -63.27 31.56 6.69
C SER A 69 -62.39 30.42 7.19
N TRP A 70 -61.67 30.57 8.32
CA TRP A 70 -60.76 29.54 8.81
C TRP A 70 -61.46 28.44 9.62
N THR A 71 -61.79 27.35 8.95
CA THR A 71 -62.33 26.10 9.54
C THR A 71 -61.30 25.32 10.36
N GLY A 72 -60.02 25.67 10.26
CA GLY A 72 -58.91 24.96 10.85
C GLY A 72 -58.76 25.16 12.36
N LYS A 73 -57.50 25.09 12.79
CA LYS A 73 -57.09 24.70 14.15
C LYS A 73 -56.09 25.74 14.72
N LEU A 74 -56.27 26.24 15.96
CA LEU A 74 -55.65 27.49 16.44
C LEU A 74 -54.39 27.39 17.35
N PRO A 75 -53.32 28.21 17.16
CA PRO A 75 -51.99 28.08 17.80
C PRO A 75 -51.87 27.67 19.29
N VAL A 76 -52.58 28.28 20.24
CA VAL A 76 -52.52 27.85 21.67
C VAL A 76 -52.98 26.41 21.82
N ASN A 77 -54.13 26.08 21.21
CA ASN A 77 -54.52 24.70 21.05
C ASN A 77 -53.91 24.08 19.77
N LEU A 78 -52.68 24.42 19.39
CA LEU A 78 -51.79 23.58 18.56
C LEU A 78 -50.66 22.93 19.37
N PHE A 79 -49.99 23.70 20.24
CA PHE A 79 -48.82 23.24 21.01
C PHE A 79 -49.09 22.06 21.98
N ASN A 80 -49.87 22.25 23.03
CA ASN A 80 -50.28 21.30 24.10
C ASN A 80 -50.50 19.78 23.78
N GLU A 81 -50.80 19.35 22.55
CA GLU A 81 -51.06 17.93 22.16
C GLU A 81 -49.77 17.32 21.65
N TYR A 82 -48.94 18.12 20.98
CA TYR A 82 -47.55 17.79 20.80
C TYR A 82 -46.90 17.56 22.16
N CYS A 83 -47.13 18.45 23.14
CA CYS A 83 -46.67 18.25 24.53
C CYS A 83 -47.20 16.94 25.12
N GLN A 84 -48.53 16.70 25.08
CA GLN A 84 -49.13 15.45 25.58
C GLN A 84 -48.63 14.18 24.86
N LYS A 85 -48.40 14.23 23.54
CA LYS A 85 -47.85 13.12 22.75
C LYS A 85 -46.39 12.81 23.09
N GLN A 86 -45.63 13.81 23.52
CA GLN A 86 -44.28 13.64 24.08
C GLN A 86 -44.28 13.38 25.61
N GLN A 87 -45.45 13.14 26.22
CA GLN A 87 -45.64 12.94 27.67
C GLN A 87 -45.17 14.13 28.54
N TRP A 88 -45.13 15.34 27.98
CA TRP A 88 -44.82 16.57 28.72
C TRP A 88 -46.08 17.17 29.35
N GLU A 89 -45.87 17.98 30.39
CA GLU A 89 -46.95 18.74 31.01
C GLU A 89 -47.49 19.83 30.08
N LYS A 90 -48.68 20.33 30.45
CA LYS A 90 -49.36 21.37 29.66
C LYS A 90 -48.50 22.65 29.67
N PRO A 91 -48.20 23.26 28.50
CA PRO A 91 -47.33 24.42 28.41
C PRO A 91 -47.91 25.59 29.20
N ASP A 92 -47.07 26.19 30.05
CA ASP A 92 -47.42 27.30 30.93
C ASP A 92 -47.20 28.64 30.21
N TYR A 93 -48.18 29.55 30.30
CA TYR A 93 -48.26 30.78 29.51
C TYR A 93 -48.23 32.01 30.41
N ASN A 94 -47.03 32.49 30.69
CA ASN A 94 -46.81 33.67 31.53
C ASN A 94 -47.06 34.94 30.70
N MET A 95 -48.17 35.64 31.00
CA MET A 95 -48.61 36.86 30.32
C MET A 95 -48.05 38.09 31.03
N ARG A 96 -47.45 39.02 30.28
CA ARG A 96 -46.97 40.31 30.80
C ARG A 96 -47.57 41.46 29.97
N LYS A 97 -48.29 42.35 30.64
CA LYS A 97 -48.72 43.62 30.06
C LYS A 97 -47.53 44.59 30.05
N THR A 98 -47.34 45.25 28.91
CA THR A 98 -46.33 46.28 28.64
C THR A 98 -47.05 47.56 28.18
N PRO A 99 -46.41 48.74 28.19
CA PRO A 99 -47.06 49.99 27.76
C PRO A 99 -47.67 49.90 26.35
N GLU A 100 -46.99 49.20 25.44
CA GLU A 100 -47.35 49.06 24.02
C GLU A 100 -48.23 47.82 23.71
N GLY A 101 -48.72 47.09 24.72
CA GLY A 101 -49.62 45.95 24.52
C GLY A 101 -49.33 44.75 25.40
N TYR A 102 -49.64 43.55 24.90
CA TYR A 102 -49.49 42.28 25.62
C TYR A 102 -48.38 41.42 25.02
N SER A 103 -47.57 40.82 25.89
CA SER A 103 -46.52 39.85 25.54
C SER A 103 -46.69 38.56 26.35
N CYS A 104 -46.31 37.41 25.80
CA CYS A 104 -46.44 36.13 26.49
C CYS A 104 -45.19 35.26 26.32
N LEU A 105 -44.66 34.77 27.44
CA LEU A 105 -43.56 33.82 27.50
C LEU A 105 -44.12 32.43 27.82
N ILE A 106 -43.53 31.40 27.22
CA ILE A 106 -43.92 30.01 27.49
C ILE A 106 -42.82 29.29 28.25
N THR A 107 -43.24 28.49 29.22
CA THR A 107 -42.40 27.58 29.98
C THR A 107 -42.89 26.14 29.77
N LEU A 108 -41.97 25.20 29.58
CA LEU A 108 -42.28 23.77 29.52
C LEU A 108 -41.77 23.07 30.77
N SER A 109 -42.48 22.03 31.19
CA SER A 109 -42.01 21.06 32.18
C SER A 109 -42.31 19.63 31.72
N ALA A 110 -41.45 18.71 32.13
CA ALA A 110 -41.61 17.27 31.94
C ALA A 110 -41.21 16.56 33.24
N LYS A 111 -41.79 15.39 33.48
CA LYS A 111 -41.48 14.56 34.64
C LYS A 111 -40.50 13.47 34.22
N ASP A 112 -39.36 13.33 34.92
CA ASP A 112 -38.41 12.28 34.59
C ASP A 112 -39.01 10.90 34.97
N PRO A 113 -39.07 9.92 34.04
CA PRO A 113 -39.69 8.63 34.30
C PRO A 113 -38.90 7.73 35.27
N LYS A 114 -37.62 8.04 35.53
CA LYS A 114 -36.76 7.30 36.47
C LYS A 114 -36.71 7.96 37.85
N THR A 115 -36.47 9.27 37.93
CA THR A 115 -36.35 9.96 39.25
C THR A 115 -37.68 10.47 39.79
N LYS A 116 -38.73 10.57 38.95
CA LYS A 116 -40.04 11.19 39.24
C LYS A 116 -39.99 12.70 39.52
N GLU A 117 -38.82 13.33 39.44
CA GLU A 117 -38.67 14.79 39.61
C GLU A 117 -39.23 15.55 38.41
N MET A 118 -39.57 16.83 38.62
CA MET A 118 -40.17 17.68 37.59
C MET A 118 -39.13 18.67 37.03
N ILE A 119 -38.62 18.39 35.83
CA ILE A 119 -37.66 19.25 35.14
C ILE A 119 -38.45 20.37 34.46
N ARG A 120 -38.17 21.63 34.81
CA ARG A 120 -38.75 22.83 34.19
C ARG A 120 -37.68 23.56 33.38
N LEU A 121 -37.97 23.84 32.12
CA LEU A 121 -37.06 24.61 31.26
C LEU A 121 -37.07 26.10 31.62
N GLU A 122 -36.01 26.82 31.28
CA GLU A 122 -36.10 28.28 31.21
C GLU A 122 -37.20 28.72 30.23
N PRO A 123 -37.94 29.82 30.51
CA PRO A 123 -38.90 30.38 29.58
C PRO A 123 -38.26 30.69 28.22
N PHE A 124 -38.98 30.43 27.13
CA PHE A 124 -38.49 30.64 25.77
C PHE A 124 -38.35 32.13 25.43
N LYS A 125 -37.21 32.71 25.81
CA LYS A 125 -36.76 34.05 25.45
C LYS A 125 -36.62 34.17 23.93
N ILE A 126 -37.25 35.19 23.35
CA ILE A 126 -37.12 35.58 21.93
C ILE A 126 -36.07 36.71 21.85
N PRO A 127 -35.17 36.73 20.85
CA PRO A 127 -34.16 37.78 20.71
C PRO A 127 -34.72 39.19 20.54
N ALA A 128 -33.97 40.20 21.02
CA ALA A 128 -34.40 41.60 21.05
C ALA A 128 -34.68 42.21 19.66
N ASP A 129 -33.98 41.74 18.62
CA ASP A 129 -34.14 42.13 17.21
C ASP A 129 -35.61 42.09 16.71
N LEU A 130 -36.47 41.30 17.35
CA LEU A 130 -37.88 41.07 16.97
C LEU A 130 -38.91 41.74 17.90
N LEU A 131 -38.50 42.67 18.77
CA LEU A 131 -39.37 43.31 19.78
C LEU A 131 -40.67 43.93 19.21
N HIS A 132 -40.61 44.53 18.01
CA HIS A 132 -41.78 45.13 17.35
C HIS A 132 -42.88 44.12 16.94
N LEU A 133 -42.58 42.82 16.91
CA LEU A 133 -43.56 41.75 16.64
C LEU A 133 -44.07 41.05 17.90
N LEU A 134 -43.43 41.29 19.05
CA LEU A 134 -43.66 40.60 20.32
C LEU A 134 -44.87 41.14 21.10
N THR A 135 -45.14 42.43 21.00
CA THR A 135 -46.35 43.07 21.51
C THR A 135 -47.52 42.81 20.56
N LYS A 136 -48.67 42.45 21.14
CA LYS A 136 -49.95 42.36 20.43
C LYS A 136 -51.02 43.19 21.13
N PRO A 137 -51.96 43.82 20.38
CA PRO A 137 -53.00 44.66 20.95
C PRO A 137 -53.93 43.86 21.88
N THR A 138 -54.16 42.57 21.60
CA THR A 138 -54.91 41.69 22.50
C THR A 138 -54.04 40.63 23.19
N ALA A 139 -54.36 40.35 24.46
CA ALA A 139 -53.79 39.24 25.21
C ALA A 139 -54.11 37.86 24.59
N LEU A 140 -55.10 37.80 23.69
CA LEU A 140 -55.48 36.59 22.97
C LEU A 140 -54.46 36.29 21.86
N GLU A 141 -54.17 37.26 20.99
CA GLU A 141 -53.12 37.14 19.95
C GLU A 141 -51.75 36.84 20.55
N ALA A 142 -51.36 37.51 21.64
CA ALA A 142 -50.11 37.22 22.36
C ALA A 142 -50.03 35.73 22.79
N ARG A 143 -51.18 35.15 23.22
CA ARG A 143 -51.43 33.71 23.38
C ARG A 143 -50.91 32.88 22.19
N HIS A 144 -51.46 33.19 21.02
CA HIS A 144 -51.32 32.40 19.80
C HIS A 144 -49.99 32.66 19.06
N PHE A 145 -49.43 33.87 19.18
CA PHE A 145 -48.08 34.20 18.73
C PHE A 145 -47.04 33.39 19.49
N ALA A 146 -47.05 33.45 20.83
CA ALA A 146 -46.12 32.70 21.67
C ALA A 146 -46.23 31.19 21.43
N ALA A 147 -47.46 30.66 21.32
CA ALA A 147 -47.68 29.25 21.02
C ALA A 147 -47.12 28.82 19.66
N THR A 148 -47.17 29.72 18.66
CA THR A 148 -46.56 29.47 17.34
C THR A 148 -45.04 29.41 17.42
N TYR A 149 -44.40 30.30 18.21
CA TYR A 149 -42.95 30.27 18.43
C TYR A 149 -42.47 29.06 19.24
N GLY A 150 -43.14 28.71 20.35
CA GLY A 150 -42.79 27.52 21.14
C GLY A 150 -42.92 26.23 20.32
N LEU A 151 -43.96 26.15 19.48
CA LEU A 151 -44.16 25.06 18.54
C LEU A 151 -43.24 25.15 17.31
N PHE A 152 -42.60 26.29 17.03
CA PHE A 152 -41.51 26.39 16.06
C PHE A 152 -40.23 25.79 16.63
N ARG A 153 -39.82 26.20 17.84
CA ARG A 153 -38.61 25.71 18.52
C ARG A 153 -38.53 24.18 18.48
N VAL A 154 -39.62 23.52 18.90
CA VAL A 154 -39.65 22.05 19.04
C VAL A 154 -39.99 21.30 17.74
N CYS A 155 -40.73 21.90 16.79
CA CYS A 155 -41.15 21.20 15.56
C CYS A 155 -40.52 21.73 14.27
N SER A 156 -39.40 22.47 14.36
CA SER A 156 -38.79 23.22 13.24
C SER A 156 -38.43 22.40 11.99
N MET A 157 -38.22 21.08 12.11
CA MET A 157 -37.84 20.19 10.99
C MET A 157 -39.01 19.54 10.24
N GLN A 158 -40.25 19.72 10.71
CA GLN A 158 -41.45 19.17 10.06
C GLN A 158 -42.15 20.32 9.30
N ASN A 159 -42.70 20.11 8.09
CA ASN A 159 -43.50 21.13 7.35
C ASN A 159 -44.85 21.32 8.05
N LYS A 160 -44.75 21.96 9.19
CA LYS A 160 -45.83 22.11 10.14
C LYS A 160 -46.70 23.32 9.74
N HIS A 161 -46.08 24.38 9.22
CA HIS A 161 -46.72 25.64 8.80
C HIS A 161 -47.92 25.54 7.85
N THR A 162 -48.17 24.40 7.21
CA THR A 162 -49.28 24.19 6.28
C THR A 162 -50.65 24.27 6.95
N VAL A 163 -50.75 24.00 8.26
CA VAL A 163 -52.01 24.01 9.04
C VAL A 163 -52.01 25.09 10.13
N LEU A 164 -51.17 26.12 9.96
CA LEU A 164 -51.31 27.40 10.68
C LEU A 164 -52.26 28.34 9.92
N PRO A 165 -53.04 29.20 10.60
CA PRO A 165 -53.79 30.27 9.93
C PRO A 165 -52.84 31.21 9.16
N PRO A 166 -53.32 31.93 8.13
CA PRO A 166 -52.47 32.66 7.17
C PRO A 166 -51.40 33.56 7.82
N ASP A 167 -51.78 34.39 8.78
CA ASP A 167 -50.86 35.36 9.41
C ASP A 167 -49.77 34.66 10.23
N TYR A 168 -50.13 33.58 10.93
CA TYR A 168 -49.20 32.75 11.71
C TYR A 168 -48.33 31.85 10.82
N LYS A 169 -48.75 31.59 9.57
CA LYS A 169 -47.96 30.90 8.53
C LYS A 169 -46.90 31.82 7.92
N ILE A 170 -47.11 33.14 7.88
CA ILE A 170 -46.09 34.13 7.51
C ILE A 170 -44.98 34.14 8.57
N LEU A 171 -45.34 34.32 9.85
CA LEU A 171 -44.41 34.33 10.99
C LEU A 171 -43.50 33.09 11.07
N TRP A 172 -43.96 31.94 10.57
CA TRP A 172 -43.14 30.73 10.51
C TRP A 172 -41.94 30.84 9.55
N LYS A 173 -42.03 31.64 8.48
CA LYS A 173 -40.89 31.92 7.58
C LYS A 173 -39.85 32.77 8.30
N ASP A 174 -40.30 33.78 9.04
CA ASP A 174 -39.41 34.70 9.78
C ASP A 174 -38.62 33.94 10.85
N PHE A 175 -39.27 33.00 11.54
CA PHE A 175 -38.59 32.09 12.46
C PHE A 175 -37.63 31.10 11.77
N GLN A 176 -37.85 30.73 10.50
CA GLN A 176 -36.87 29.95 9.73
C GLN A 176 -35.60 30.74 9.42
N ALA A 177 -35.70 32.05 9.11
CA ALA A 177 -34.54 32.92 8.99
C ALA A 177 -33.79 33.05 10.33
N LEU A 178 -34.51 33.21 11.45
CA LEU A 178 -33.91 33.25 12.79
C LEU A 178 -33.14 31.95 13.11
N LYS A 179 -33.70 30.77 12.80
CA LYS A 179 -33.00 29.49 13.00
C LYS A 179 -31.70 29.43 12.19
N GLN A 180 -31.63 30.01 10.99
CA GLN A 180 -30.37 30.04 10.23
C GLN A 180 -29.29 30.92 10.87
N LYS A 181 -29.68 32.03 11.53
CA LYS A 181 -28.77 32.86 12.34
C LYS A 181 -28.25 32.06 13.55
N ASP A 182 -29.16 31.50 14.36
CA ASP A 182 -28.78 30.71 15.55
C ASP A 182 -27.92 29.47 15.23
N VAL A 183 -28.16 28.79 14.10
CA VAL A 183 -27.32 27.66 13.65
C VAL A 183 -25.90 28.11 13.29
N LYS A 184 -25.73 29.27 12.64
CA LYS A 184 -24.39 29.85 12.38
C LYS A 184 -23.67 30.24 13.68
N GLU A 185 -24.42 30.68 14.70
CA GLU A 185 -23.91 30.98 16.04
C GLU A 185 -23.70 29.74 16.93
N GLY A 186 -23.80 28.52 16.38
CA GLY A 186 -23.59 27.26 17.12
C GLY A 186 -24.73 26.87 18.07
N LYS A 187 -25.85 27.60 18.05
CA LYS A 187 -27.02 27.41 18.94
C LYS A 187 -28.04 26.40 18.38
N ALA A 188 -27.65 25.56 17.42
CA ALA A 188 -28.53 24.62 16.72
C ALA A 188 -29.39 23.74 17.64
N TRP A 189 -28.80 23.31 18.77
CA TRP A 189 -29.42 22.53 19.86
C TRP A 189 -30.69 23.20 20.47
N MET A 190 -30.88 24.50 20.29
CA MET A 190 -32.09 25.22 20.73
C MET A 190 -33.36 24.86 19.92
N TYR A 191 -33.21 24.06 18.87
CA TYR A 191 -34.25 23.69 17.89
C TYR A 191 -34.45 22.18 17.74
N ASP A 192 -33.95 21.40 18.70
CA ASP A 192 -34.14 19.95 18.76
C ASP A 192 -35.59 19.58 19.13
N ALA A 193 -36.00 18.38 18.72
CA ALA A 193 -37.37 17.89 18.94
C ALA A 193 -37.67 17.48 20.39
N ASP A 194 -36.63 17.27 21.21
CA ASP A 194 -36.75 17.10 22.67
C ASP A 194 -35.67 17.93 23.39
N PRO A 195 -36.00 19.14 23.86
CA PRO A 195 -35.05 20.00 24.56
C PRO A 195 -34.67 19.48 25.96
N PHE A 196 -35.44 18.58 26.57
CA PHE A 196 -35.12 18.02 27.89
C PHE A 196 -33.94 17.06 27.79
N LYS A 197 -33.98 16.16 26.80
CA LYS A 197 -32.88 15.24 26.49
C LYS A 197 -31.58 15.99 26.18
N THR A 198 -31.61 16.96 25.27
CA THR A 198 -30.43 17.75 24.86
C THR A 198 -29.77 18.48 26.04
N ILE A 199 -30.56 18.94 27.03
CA ILE A 199 -30.02 19.57 28.25
C ILE A 199 -29.36 18.55 29.16
N ARG A 200 -29.96 17.36 29.36
CA ARG A 200 -29.36 16.32 30.21
C ARG A 200 -28.04 15.82 29.65
N GLU A 201 -27.97 15.52 28.35
CA GLU A 201 -26.74 15.12 27.65
C GLU A 201 -25.65 16.21 27.76
N ARG A 202 -26.02 17.49 27.72
CA ARG A 202 -25.08 18.61 27.89
C ARG A 202 -24.61 18.80 29.34
N GLN A 203 -25.44 18.51 30.34
CA GLN A 203 -25.07 18.52 31.75
C GLN A 203 -24.13 17.34 32.08
N GLU A 204 -24.45 16.14 31.60
CA GLU A 204 -23.60 14.94 31.68
C GLU A 204 -22.23 15.20 31.04
N ALA A 205 -22.20 15.76 29.81
CA ALA A 205 -20.96 16.11 29.11
C ALA A 205 -20.13 17.17 29.86
N LYS A 206 -20.76 18.19 30.46
CA LYS A 206 -20.06 19.19 31.26
C LYS A 206 -19.46 18.56 32.53
N ALA A 207 -20.23 17.76 33.26
CA ALA A 207 -19.75 17.07 34.45
C ALA A 207 -18.57 16.12 34.15
N ALA A 208 -18.63 15.42 33.00
CA ALA A 208 -17.53 14.59 32.53
C ALA A 208 -16.27 15.41 32.17
N ALA A 209 -16.42 16.58 31.56
CA ALA A 209 -15.31 17.48 31.26
C ALA A 209 -14.68 18.07 32.53
N ASP A 210 -15.50 18.53 33.49
CA ASP A 210 -15.01 19.05 34.78
C ASP A 210 -14.35 17.96 35.63
N LYS A 211 -14.83 16.69 35.55
CA LYS A 211 -14.14 15.53 36.16
C LYS A 211 -12.77 15.29 35.53
N LYS A 212 -12.70 15.19 34.19
CA LYS A 212 -11.43 15.03 33.46
C LYS A 212 -10.44 16.16 33.73
N ARG A 213 -10.90 17.39 33.90
CA ARG A 213 -10.04 18.53 34.24
C ARG A 213 -9.39 18.37 35.62
N LYS A 214 -10.18 18.01 36.64
CA LYS A 214 -9.66 17.74 38.01
C LYS A 214 -8.72 16.54 38.05
N GLU A 215 -8.94 15.55 37.17
CA GLU A 215 -8.08 14.38 37.00
C GLU A 215 -6.73 14.76 36.37
N ILE A 216 -6.75 15.60 35.32
CA ILE A 216 -5.53 16.18 34.71
C ILE A 216 -4.77 17.07 35.71
N GLU A 217 -5.47 17.88 36.50
CA GLU A 217 -4.87 18.73 37.54
C GLU A 217 -4.17 17.86 38.62
N ARG A 218 -4.80 16.78 39.11
CA ARG A 218 -4.18 15.79 40.01
C ARG A 218 -2.98 15.07 39.40
N VAL A 219 -3.02 14.70 38.12
CA VAL A 219 -1.87 14.11 37.42
C VAL A 219 -0.72 15.12 37.32
N LYS A 220 -1.03 16.40 37.09
CA LYS A 220 -0.04 17.48 37.02
C LYS A 220 0.56 17.83 38.39
N GLU A 221 -0.18 17.65 39.48
CA GLU A 221 0.34 17.73 40.84
C GLU A 221 1.24 16.54 41.18
N LYS A 222 0.83 15.30 40.84
CA LYS A 222 1.70 14.11 40.98
C LYS A 222 2.99 14.20 40.16
N ALA A 223 2.95 14.83 38.99
CA ALA A 223 4.13 15.09 38.17
C ALA A 223 5.08 16.13 38.81
N LYS A 224 4.57 17.09 39.60
CA LYS A 224 5.41 18.03 40.36
C LYS A 224 6.10 17.39 41.58
N SER A 225 5.56 16.29 42.11
CA SER A 225 6.12 15.60 43.29
C SER A 225 7.21 14.55 42.96
N MET A 226 7.63 14.42 41.69
CA MET A 226 8.77 13.58 41.31
C MET A 226 10.04 14.41 41.08
N PRO A 227 11.13 14.19 41.83
CA PRO A 227 12.41 14.85 41.57
C PRO A 227 13.04 14.32 40.27
N GLY A 228 13.52 15.22 39.40
CA GLY A 228 14.33 14.88 38.22
C GLY A 228 13.87 15.49 36.89
N ALA A 229 12.60 15.86 36.74
CA ALA A 229 12.01 16.28 35.45
C ALA A 229 12.13 17.79 35.13
N ALA A 230 13.25 18.44 35.48
CA ALA A 230 13.39 19.90 35.36
C ALA A 230 13.62 20.42 33.92
N GLY A 231 14.04 19.57 32.98
CA GLY A 231 14.61 20.00 31.69
C GLY A 231 13.63 20.35 30.56
N LEU A 232 12.32 20.06 30.66
CA LEU A 232 11.43 20.02 29.49
C LEU A 232 10.16 20.90 29.56
N VAL A 233 10.19 22.04 30.26
CA VAL A 233 9.02 22.96 30.37
C VAL A 233 9.37 24.45 30.18
N LEU A 234 10.46 24.78 29.49
CA LEU A 234 10.91 26.18 29.27
C LEU A 234 11.15 26.53 27.78
N ALA A 235 10.10 26.42 26.97
CA ALA A 235 10.02 27.03 25.64
C ALA A 235 8.54 27.40 25.33
N GLY A 236 8.03 28.46 25.96
CA GLY A 236 6.59 28.79 25.96
C GLY A 236 6.27 30.29 25.98
N GLY A 237 7.10 31.12 25.35
CA GLY A 237 6.94 32.58 25.31
C GLY A 237 6.05 33.06 24.15
N SER A 238 4.87 33.58 24.49
CA SER A 238 4.08 34.58 23.73
C SER A 238 3.99 34.50 22.19
N GLY A 239 2.80 34.14 21.67
CA GLY A 239 2.33 34.64 20.38
C GLY A 239 1.75 33.60 19.41
N ALA A 240 0.54 33.88 18.91
CA ALA A 240 -0.17 33.20 17.81
C ALA A 240 -0.54 31.70 17.96
N GLY A 241 -1.61 31.33 17.22
CA GLY A 241 -2.13 29.99 16.92
C GLY A 241 -1.69 28.78 17.74
N SER A 242 -2.61 28.23 18.56
CA SER A 242 -2.43 26.92 19.23
C SER A 242 -2.42 25.76 18.20
N PHE A 243 -1.23 25.46 17.68
CA PHE A 243 -1.00 24.35 16.76
C PHE A 243 -0.72 23.07 17.56
N ASN A 244 -1.77 22.34 17.92
CA ASN A 244 -1.64 21.08 18.67
C ASN A 244 -0.81 20.04 17.88
N PRO A 245 0.42 19.66 18.30
CA PRO A 245 1.33 18.87 17.49
C PRO A 245 0.84 17.44 17.20
N MET A 246 -0.07 16.92 18.03
CA MET A 246 -0.63 15.57 17.91
C MET A 246 -1.91 15.51 17.06
N LYS A 247 -2.39 16.64 16.53
CA LYS A 247 -3.62 16.73 15.74
C LYS A 247 -3.49 15.93 14.43
N GLY A 248 -4.14 14.76 14.40
CA GLY A 248 -4.07 13.80 13.29
C GLY A 248 -3.15 12.60 13.54
N TRP A 249 -2.41 12.55 14.65
CA TRP A 249 -1.62 11.39 15.11
C TRP A 249 -2.32 10.58 16.22
N THR A 250 -3.44 11.06 16.74
CA THR A 250 -4.23 10.40 17.80
C THR A 250 -5.19 9.32 17.30
N SER A 251 -5.41 9.22 15.98
CA SER A 251 -6.33 8.26 15.33
C SER A 251 -5.62 7.44 14.25
N VAL A 252 -4.34 7.15 14.48
CA VAL A 252 -3.40 6.48 13.57
C VAL A 252 -3.04 5.12 14.17
N PRO A 253 -2.97 4.02 13.38
CA PRO A 253 -2.56 2.71 13.88
C PRO A 253 -1.19 2.75 14.58
N LYS A 254 -1.04 1.99 15.66
CA LYS A 254 0.26 1.76 16.31
C LYS A 254 0.95 0.55 15.67
N ILE A 255 2.26 0.60 15.54
CA ILE A 255 3.13 -0.48 15.08
C ILE A 255 4.14 -0.78 16.18
N GLU A 256 4.25 -2.06 16.52
CA GLU A 256 5.20 -2.62 17.46
C GLU A 256 5.85 -3.84 16.79
N MET A 257 7.07 -4.19 17.19
CA MET A 257 7.77 -5.39 16.70
C MET A 257 8.20 -6.21 17.92
N GLY A 258 7.93 -7.50 17.89
CA GLY A 258 8.32 -8.45 18.94
C GLY A 258 9.83 -8.48 19.13
N ARG A 259 10.29 -8.81 20.35
CA ARG A 259 11.71 -8.75 20.70
C ARG A 259 12.52 -9.83 19.97
N LYS A 260 11.98 -11.05 19.83
CA LYS A 260 12.64 -12.14 19.07
C LYS A 260 12.68 -11.77 17.58
N SER A 261 11.53 -11.36 17.02
CA SER A 261 11.38 -10.95 15.62
C SER A 261 12.32 -9.79 15.26
N ARG A 262 12.45 -8.80 16.15
CA ARG A 262 13.39 -7.67 16.00
C ARG A 262 14.85 -8.12 15.98
N VAL A 263 15.27 -8.92 16.97
CA VAL A 263 16.66 -9.43 17.05
C VAL A 263 17.01 -10.30 15.83
N GLN A 264 16.06 -11.08 15.30
CA GLN A 264 16.26 -11.83 14.05
C GLN A 264 16.52 -10.89 12.86
N VAL A 265 15.74 -9.82 12.69
CA VAL A 265 15.92 -8.83 11.59
C VAL A 265 17.22 -8.04 11.75
N GLU A 266 17.57 -7.65 12.98
CA GLU A 266 18.83 -6.96 13.28
C GLU A 266 20.06 -7.83 12.95
N SER A 267 20.05 -9.11 13.32
CA SER A 267 21.08 -10.09 12.97
C SER A 267 21.24 -10.26 11.45
N LEU A 268 20.13 -10.37 10.72
CA LEU A 268 20.15 -10.46 9.25
C LEU A 268 20.75 -9.20 8.60
N ILE A 269 20.38 -8.01 9.09
CA ILE A 269 20.92 -6.74 8.58
C ILE A 269 22.43 -6.65 8.84
N GLN A 270 22.89 -6.97 10.07
CA GLN A 270 24.31 -6.95 10.41
C GLN A 270 25.14 -7.97 9.60
N LYS A 271 24.56 -9.12 9.25
CA LYS A 271 25.23 -10.18 8.48
C LYS A 271 25.36 -9.88 6.98
N TYR A 272 24.41 -9.16 6.39
CA TYR A 272 24.30 -9.04 4.92
C TYR A 272 24.34 -7.60 4.36
N VAL A 273 24.08 -6.55 5.15
CA VAL A 273 24.03 -5.17 4.63
C VAL A 273 25.41 -4.53 4.59
N VAL A 274 25.90 -4.25 3.38
CA VAL A 274 27.10 -3.43 3.16
C VAL A 274 26.72 -1.96 3.21
N TRP A 275 27.21 -1.25 4.24
CA TRP A 275 27.11 0.20 4.34
C TRP A 275 28.03 0.87 3.31
N ASN A 276 27.56 1.96 2.69
CA ASN A 276 28.30 2.75 1.70
C ASN A 276 29.04 1.91 0.61
N PRO A 277 28.32 1.06 -0.15
CA PRO A 277 28.94 0.12 -1.10
C PRO A 277 29.69 0.81 -2.26
N ASN A 278 29.40 2.10 -2.52
CA ASN A 278 30.04 2.91 -3.55
C ASN A 278 31.24 3.74 -3.03
N LYS A 279 31.57 3.67 -1.73
CA LYS A 279 32.65 4.45 -1.07
C LYS A 279 32.56 5.96 -1.33
N VAL A 280 31.34 6.50 -1.25
CA VAL A 280 31.06 7.94 -1.34
C VAL A 280 31.21 8.52 0.06
N PHE A 281 32.03 9.56 0.24
CA PHE A 281 32.27 10.17 1.55
C PHE A 281 31.79 11.63 1.60
N MET A 282 31.12 11.99 2.69
CA MET A 282 30.75 13.39 2.96
C MET A 282 31.98 14.28 3.07
N ALA A 283 31.91 15.49 2.50
CA ALA A 283 32.97 16.49 2.61
C ALA A 283 33.12 17.00 4.06
N ALA A 284 34.33 17.39 4.47
CA ALA A 284 34.63 17.83 5.84
C ALA A 284 33.63 18.85 6.46
N PRO A 285 33.20 19.94 5.78
CA PRO A 285 32.20 20.86 6.35
C PRO A 285 30.80 20.21 6.46
N GLN A 286 30.43 19.33 5.54
CA GLN A 286 29.15 18.60 5.59
C GLN A 286 29.14 17.61 6.77
N ARG A 287 30.27 16.92 7.03
CA ARG A 287 30.43 16.05 8.20
C ARG A 287 30.18 16.80 9.51
N GLN A 288 30.75 18.00 9.66
CA GLN A 288 30.58 18.81 10.88
C GLN A 288 29.12 19.20 11.12
N VAL A 289 28.39 19.62 10.07
CA VAL A 289 26.94 19.90 10.16
C VAL A 289 26.15 18.65 10.58
N VAL A 290 26.47 17.48 10.02
CA VAL A 290 25.81 16.21 10.39
C VAL A 290 26.11 15.81 11.84
N VAL A 291 27.36 15.96 12.32
CA VAL A 291 27.74 15.70 13.72
C VAL A 291 26.97 16.63 14.67
N GLU A 292 26.89 17.93 14.37
CA GLU A 292 26.13 18.87 15.19
C GLU A 292 24.63 18.55 15.21
N ASP A 293 24.01 18.30 14.05
CA ASP A 293 22.56 18.09 13.97
C ASP A 293 22.10 16.78 14.60
N LEU A 294 22.90 15.71 14.50
CA LEU A 294 22.62 14.47 15.21
C LEU A 294 22.91 14.58 16.72
N SER A 295 23.88 15.42 17.12
CA SER A 295 24.09 15.76 18.54
C SER A 295 22.92 16.54 19.12
N LYS A 296 22.31 17.46 18.36
CA LYS A 296 21.07 18.18 18.74
C LYS A 296 19.87 17.24 18.93
N LEU A 297 19.87 16.07 18.30
CA LEU A 297 18.88 15.00 18.51
C LEU A 297 19.19 14.09 19.72
N GLY A 298 20.30 14.32 20.43
CA GLY A 298 20.65 13.63 21.68
C GLY A 298 21.51 12.37 21.55
N PHE A 299 22.02 12.04 20.36
CA PHE A 299 22.98 10.93 20.20
C PHE A 299 24.36 11.33 20.76
N ARG A 300 25.11 10.37 21.32
CA ARG A 300 26.49 10.59 21.78
C ARG A 300 27.40 10.97 20.60
N ARG A 301 28.23 11.99 20.80
CA ARG A 301 29.13 12.53 19.77
C ARG A 301 30.07 11.48 19.16
N SER A 302 30.71 10.66 20.00
CA SER A 302 31.58 9.56 19.58
C SER A 302 30.91 8.57 18.63
N HIS A 303 29.65 8.21 18.91
CA HIS A 303 28.87 7.28 18.08
C HIS A 303 28.55 7.90 16.71
N ILE A 304 28.29 9.21 16.66
CA ILE A 304 28.04 9.92 15.40
C ILE A 304 29.32 10.04 14.58
N GLU A 305 30.46 10.31 15.21
CA GLU A 305 31.75 10.44 14.52
C GLU A 305 32.19 9.08 13.90
N GLU A 306 31.98 7.95 14.60
CA GLU A 306 32.15 6.60 14.02
C GLU A 306 31.19 6.34 12.84
N ALA A 307 29.91 6.70 12.98
CA ALA A 307 28.90 6.52 11.94
C ALA A 307 29.15 7.36 10.67
N VAL A 308 29.71 8.57 10.82
CA VAL A 308 29.99 9.51 9.72
C VAL A 308 31.19 9.09 8.86
N ASP A 309 32.12 8.30 9.39
CA ASP A 309 33.21 7.72 8.59
C ASP A 309 32.79 6.49 7.78
N ILE A 310 31.75 5.79 8.20
CA ILE A 310 31.21 4.62 7.49
C ILE A 310 30.20 5.03 6.40
N CYS A 311 29.29 5.95 6.71
CA CYS A 311 28.09 6.22 5.92
C CYS A 311 28.27 7.25 4.79
N LYS A 312 27.46 7.14 3.72
CA LYS A 312 27.53 8.04 2.55
C LYS A 312 26.95 9.45 2.79
N ASP A 313 25.92 9.56 3.65
CA ASP A 313 25.12 10.76 3.88
C ASP A 313 24.45 10.75 5.27
N ARG A 314 23.80 11.86 5.62
CA ARG A 314 23.11 12.10 6.91
C ARG A 314 22.02 11.07 7.22
N GLU A 315 21.33 10.56 6.21
CA GLU A 315 20.20 9.64 6.40
C GLU A 315 20.72 8.24 6.68
N GLU A 316 21.73 7.80 5.93
CA GLU A 316 22.46 6.56 6.20
C GLU A 316 23.17 6.60 7.56
N THR A 317 23.75 7.73 7.98
CA THR A 317 24.29 7.91 9.35
C THR A 317 23.22 7.75 10.42
N LEU A 318 22.02 8.31 10.24
CA LEU A 318 20.92 8.18 11.19
C LEU A 318 20.40 6.73 11.25
N GLU A 319 20.28 6.05 10.11
CA GLU A 319 19.90 4.64 10.05
C GLU A 319 20.94 3.74 10.75
N TRP A 320 22.24 3.99 10.53
CA TRP A 320 23.33 3.26 11.18
C TRP A 320 23.26 3.40 12.70
N LEU A 321 23.08 4.64 13.21
CA LEU A 321 22.94 4.92 14.64
C LEU A 321 21.72 4.22 15.23
N LEU A 322 20.56 4.27 14.55
CA LEU A 322 19.34 3.64 15.03
C LEU A 322 19.43 2.11 15.11
N ILE A 323 20.32 1.47 14.35
CA ILE A 323 20.58 0.02 14.40
C ILE A 323 21.67 -0.36 15.43
N HIS A 324 22.83 0.31 15.41
CA HIS A 324 24.02 -0.13 16.15
C HIS A 324 24.12 0.42 17.57
N VAL A 325 23.44 1.53 17.90
CA VAL A 325 23.42 2.05 19.28
C VAL A 325 22.50 1.17 20.16
N PRO A 326 22.94 0.76 21.37
CA PRO A 326 22.11 0.03 22.33
C PRO A 326 20.89 0.82 22.82
N GLU A 327 19.85 0.14 23.28
CA GLU A 327 18.62 0.77 23.77
C GLU A 327 18.85 1.70 24.99
N ASP A 328 19.87 1.43 25.80
CA ASP A 328 20.23 2.26 26.98
C ASP A 328 20.84 3.63 26.61
N ASP A 329 21.41 3.76 25.41
CA ASP A 329 22.13 4.97 24.94
C ASP A 329 21.46 5.64 23.72
N ILE A 330 20.25 5.21 23.36
CA ILE A 330 19.45 5.79 22.29
C ILE A 330 18.55 6.94 22.82
N PRO A 331 18.31 8.03 22.06
CA PRO A 331 17.51 9.15 22.54
C PRO A 331 16.06 8.75 22.90
N PRO A 332 15.43 9.32 23.95
CA PRO A 332 14.07 8.93 24.37
C PRO A 332 12.95 9.13 23.34
N TRP A 333 13.12 10.01 22.35
CA TRP A 333 12.17 10.13 21.22
C TRP A 333 12.28 8.97 20.23
N ALA A 334 13.40 8.25 20.27
CA ALA A 334 13.68 7.01 19.55
C ALA A 334 13.55 5.79 20.49
N LEU A 335 12.62 5.84 21.45
CA LEU A 335 12.16 4.68 22.24
C LEU A 335 10.62 4.58 22.22
N PRO A 336 10.03 3.40 22.43
CA PRO A 336 8.58 3.24 22.60
C PRO A 336 8.02 4.01 23.80
N GLU A 337 6.81 4.59 23.68
CA GLU A 337 6.07 5.32 24.75
C GLU A 337 5.86 4.50 26.06
N SER A 338 6.15 3.21 26.05
CA SER A 338 5.97 2.24 27.14
C SER A 338 7.22 1.39 27.43
N TYR A 339 8.41 1.82 27.02
CA TYR A 339 9.66 1.09 27.28
C TYR A 339 10.08 1.23 28.75
N SER A 340 10.04 0.13 29.49
CA SER A 340 10.64 0.01 30.83
C SER A 340 11.66 -1.11 30.82
N ALA A 341 12.94 -0.77 30.99
CA ALA A 341 14.02 -1.76 31.03
C ALA A 341 13.81 -2.79 32.16
N GLY A 342 14.04 -4.07 31.88
CA GLY A 342 14.27 -5.10 32.90
C GLY A 342 13.09 -6.00 33.33
N ILE A 343 11.89 -5.92 32.71
CA ILE A 343 10.78 -6.84 33.08
C ILE A 343 10.15 -7.52 31.86
N SER A 344 10.43 -8.81 31.70
CA SER A 344 9.63 -9.76 30.90
C SER A 344 9.44 -11.04 31.72
N VAL A 345 8.24 -11.27 32.22
CA VAL A 345 7.91 -12.47 33.01
C VAL A 345 7.64 -13.64 32.06
N GLY A 346 8.55 -14.61 32.03
CA GLY A 346 8.44 -15.86 31.29
C GLY A 346 8.95 -17.01 32.15
N SER A 347 8.15 -18.06 32.30
CA SER A 347 8.33 -19.06 33.36
C SER A 347 9.38 -20.14 33.03
N LEU A 348 10.45 -20.24 33.84
CA LEU A 348 10.85 -21.45 34.60
C LEU A 348 12.24 -21.27 35.28
N ASP A 349 12.45 -22.01 36.37
CA ASP A 349 13.66 -22.05 37.22
C ASP A 349 14.22 -20.72 37.74
N LEU A 350 13.73 -20.31 38.91
CA LEU A 350 14.21 -19.15 39.69
C LEU A 350 15.73 -19.13 39.94
N LYS A 351 16.38 -20.31 40.08
CA LYS A 351 17.85 -20.39 40.25
C LYS A 351 18.59 -20.02 38.96
N LYS A 352 18.09 -20.48 37.81
CA LYS A 352 18.64 -20.20 36.49
C LYS A 352 18.42 -18.72 36.13
N GLU A 353 17.21 -18.20 36.37
CA GLU A 353 16.94 -16.76 36.26
C GLU A 353 17.90 -15.91 37.12
N ALA A 354 18.17 -16.31 38.37
CA ALA A 354 19.06 -15.57 39.26
C ALA A 354 20.52 -15.57 38.79
N ALA A 355 21.04 -16.72 38.34
CA ALA A 355 22.40 -16.81 37.78
C ALA A 355 22.54 -15.98 36.49
N VAL A 356 21.58 -16.10 35.56
CA VAL A 356 21.56 -15.32 34.31
C VAL A 356 21.46 -13.81 34.56
N LYS A 357 20.69 -13.39 35.58
CA LYS A 357 20.62 -11.99 36.03
C LYS A 357 21.97 -11.50 36.57
N ARG A 358 22.64 -12.26 37.44
CA ARG A 358 23.99 -11.93 37.95
C ARG A 358 25.04 -11.82 36.83
N LEU A 359 25.01 -12.73 35.85
CA LEU A 359 25.90 -12.66 34.69
C LEU A 359 25.64 -11.39 33.87
N ALA A 360 24.38 -11.01 33.67
CA ALA A 360 24.01 -9.80 32.92
C ALA A 360 24.29 -8.47 33.67
N GLU A 361 24.40 -8.47 35.00
CA GLU A 361 24.77 -7.27 35.78
C GLU A 361 26.14 -6.69 35.37
N SER A 362 27.02 -7.51 34.81
CA SER A 362 28.32 -7.11 34.24
C SER A 362 28.23 -6.33 32.91
N GLY A 363 27.08 -6.37 32.21
CA GLY A 363 26.86 -5.67 30.94
C GLY A 363 26.61 -6.58 29.71
N TYR A 364 26.72 -7.90 29.82
CA TYR A 364 26.32 -8.82 28.75
C TYR A 364 24.78 -8.90 28.62
N ALA A 365 24.28 -9.15 27.40
CA ALA A 365 22.84 -9.31 27.18
C ALA A 365 22.28 -10.57 27.86
N LEU A 366 21.11 -10.45 28.51
CA LEU A 366 20.42 -11.55 29.19
C LEU A 366 20.25 -12.81 28.30
N ASP A 367 19.94 -12.62 27.02
CA ASP A 367 19.72 -13.71 26.05
C ASP A 367 21.03 -14.40 25.64
N LEU A 368 22.18 -13.71 25.76
CA LEU A 368 23.51 -14.28 25.57
C LEU A 368 23.94 -15.07 26.81
N CYS A 369 23.77 -14.48 28.01
CA CYS A 369 24.03 -15.14 29.29
C CYS A 369 23.19 -16.42 29.47
N ALA A 370 21.92 -16.42 29.05
CA ALA A 370 21.04 -17.57 29.15
C ALA A 370 21.56 -18.79 28.36
N ARG A 371 22.01 -18.58 27.11
CA ARG A 371 22.53 -19.66 26.26
C ARG A 371 23.90 -20.16 26.74
N ILE A 372 24.84 -19.25 27.01
CA ILE A 372 26.18 -19.67 27.49
C ILE A 372 26.08 -20.40 28.84
N PHE A 373 25.15 -20.02 29.72
CA PHE A 373 24.89 -20.75 30.96
C PHE A 373 24.25 -22.14 30.73
N GLU A 374 23.51 -22.36 29.65
CA GLU A 374 23.08 -23.70 29.23
C GLU A 374 24.24 -24.51 28.64
N GLU A 375 25.03 -23.90 27.76
CA GLU A 375 26.19 -24.49 27.08
C GLU A 375 27.29 -24.93 28.08
N THR A 376 27.54 -24.17 29.15
CA THR A 376 28.50 -24.54 30.22
C THR A 376 27.95 -25.51 31.27
N GLY A 377 26.74 -26.05 31.07
CA GLY A 377 26.14 -27.02 32.00
C GLY A 377 25.62 -26.43 33.31
N CYS A 378 25.12 -25.18 33.27
CA CYS A 378 24.64 -24.40 34.43
C CYS A 378 25.70 -24.01 35.47
N ASP A 379 26.97 -23.90 35.05
CA ASP A 379 28.08 -23.40 35.87
C ASP A 379 28.27 -21.88 35.65
N GLU A 380 28.04 -21.08 36.70
CA GLU A 380 28.14 -19.60 36.63
C GLU A 380 29.60 -19.13 36.42
N SER A 381 30.58 -19.83 36.97
CA SER A 381 31.99 -19.43 36.85
C SER A 381 32.52 -19.71 35.44
N LYS A 382 32.24 -20.90 34.89
CA LYS A 382 32.59 -21.22 33.49
C LYS A 382 31.82 -20.35 32.49
N ALA A 383 30.57 -19.98 32.80
CA ALA A 383 29.81 -19.06 31.96
C ALA A 383 30.43 -17.65 31.93
N ALA A 384 30.89 -17.14 33.08
CA ALA A 384 31.58 -15.86 33.16
C ALA A 384 32.93 -15.86 32.42
N GLU A 385 33.74 -16.90 32.59
CA GLU A 385 35.01 -17.12 31.88
C GLU A 385 34.78 -17.17 30.35
N THR A 386 33.79 -17.95 29.90
CA THR A 386 33.41 -18.08 28.48
C THR A 386 32.94 -16.74 27.87
N LEU A 387 32.09 -15.99 28.58
CA LEU A 387 31.65 -14.65 28.17
C LEU A 387 32.83 -13.68 28.02
N GLN A 388 33.84 -13.80 28.89
CA GLN A 388 34.99 -12.90 28.94
C GLN A 388 36.04 -13.21 27.86
N CYS A 389 36.35 -14.48 27.58
CA CYS A 389 37.23 -14.86 26.45
C CYS A 389 36.61 -14.41 25.11
N ARG A 390 35.29 -14.54 24.98
CA ARG A 390 34.50 -14.05 23.82
C ARG A 390 34.56 -12.51 23.66
N LEU A 391 34.75 -11.75 24.74
CA LEU A 391 34.95 -10.29 24.74
C LEU A 391 36.37 -9.86 24.33
N LEU A 392 37.37 -10.70 24.61
CA LEU A 392 38.73 -10.53 24.12
C LEU A 392 38.91 -11.02 22.67
N GLY A 393 37.95 -11.80 22.14
CA GLY A 393 37.96 -12.31 20.77
C GLY A 393 38.88 -13.52 20.57
N GLN A 394 39.18 -14.26 21.64
CA GLN A 394 40.08 -15.41 21.67
C GLN A 394 39.29 -16.70 21.95
N SER A 395 39.71 -17.84 21.43
CA SER A 395 39.14 -19.14 21.78
C SER A 395 39.63 -19.57 23.18
N ILE A 396 38.83 -20.38 23.87
CA ILE A 396 39.28 -21.09 25.07
C ILE A 396 40.44 -22.06 24.70
N GLU A 397 40.39 -22.62 23.49
CA GLU A 397 41.41 -23.55 22.99
C GLU A 397 42.79 -22.89 22.84
N ASP A 398 42.85 -21.61 22.42
CA ASP A 398 44.11 -20.86 22.19
C ASP A 398 44.98 -20.76 23.46
N TRP A 399 44.35 -20.79 24.65
CA TRP A 399 45.03 -20.63 25.94
C TRP A 399 45.38 -21.93 26.65
N THR A 400 44.88 -23.08 26.18
CA THR A 400 45.23 -24.41 26.73
C THR A 400 46.70 -24.81 26.52
N ALA A 401 47.50 -23.98 25.84
CA ALA A 401 48.92 -24.16 25.62
C ALA A 401 49.83 -23.72 26.79
N ILE A 402 49.30 -23.03 27.81
CA ILE A 402 50.04 -22.64 29.02
C ILE A 402 49.37 -23.31 30.23
N ALA A 403 50.10 -24.13 30.98
CA ALA A 403 49.59 -24.73 32.19
C ALA A 403 49.72 -23.76 33.38
N PRO A 404 48.82 -23.79 34.38
CA PRO A 404 48.97 -22.98 35.60
C PRO A 404 50.32 -23.20 36.32
N SER A 405 50.91 -24.41 36.19
CA SER A 405 52.25 -24.76 36.67
C SER A 405 53.38 -23.93 36.08
N ASP A 406 53.16 -23.26 34.95
CA ASP A 406 54.21 -22.57 34.19
C ASP A 406 54.33 -21.09 34.61
N ILE A 407 53.38 -20.60 35.41
CA ILE A 407 53.30 -19.23 35.95
C ILE A 407 53.43 -19.23 37.49
N LEU A 408 53.04 -20.32 38.17
CA LEU A 408 53.15 -20.43 39.63
C LEU A 408 54.63 -20.55 40.09
N PRO A 409 55.00 -19.95 41.24
CA PRO A 409 56.30 -20.21 41.86
C PRO A 409 56.46 -21.71 42.19
N PRO A 410 57.67 -22.31 42.06
CA PRO A 410 57.86 -23.76 42.23
C PRO A 410 57.42 -24.34 43.59
N ASP A 411 57.42 -23.50 44.62
CA ASP A 411 57.13 -23.87 46.01
C ASP A 411 55.74 -23.37 46.50
N MET A 412 54.87 -22.86 45.60
CA MET A 412 53.56 -22.28 45.98
C MET A 412 52.39 -22.82 45.13
N THR A 413 51.24 -23.01 45.78
CA THR A 413 49.97 -23.36 45.13
C THR A 413 49.21 -22.13 44.61
N ALA A 414 48.26 -22.36 43.70
CA ALA A 414 47.30 -21.33 43.24
C ALA A 414 46.37 -20.80 44.35
N ASP A 415 46.30 -21.48 45.49
CA ASP A 415 45.54 -21.05 46.66
C ASP A 415 46.36 -20.07 47.51
N GLU A 416 47.63 -20.41 47.81
CA GLU A 416 48.56 -19.55 48.54
C GLU A 416 48.85 -18.24 47.78
N VAL A 417 49.08 -18.31 46.45
CA VAL A 417 49.26 -17.11 45.61
C VAL A 417 48.01 -16.22 45.59
N TRP A 418 46.81 -16.81 45.68
CA TRP A 418 45.56 -16.04 45.72
C TRP A 418 45.36 -15.36 47.08
N ASP A 419 45.62 -16.05 48.20
CA ASP A 419 45.51 -15.42 49.52
C ASP A 419 46.60 -14.36 49.77
N ASP A 420 47.81 -14.51 49.23
CA ASP A 420 48.82 -13.44 49.22
C ASP A 420 48.37 -12.22 48.41
N GLU A 421 47.70 -12.40 47.26
CA GLU A 421 47.06 -11.29 46.54
C GLU A 421 45.91 -10.64 47.34
N VAL A 422 45.11 -11.41 48.08
CA VAL A 422 44.08 -10.87 48.99
C VAL A 422 44.73 -10.00 50.07
N VAL A 423 45.79 -10.46 50.72
CA VAL A 423 46.50 -9.70 51.78
C VAL A 423 47.16 -8.44 51.21
N ALA A 424 47.74 -8.52 50.01
CA ALA A 424 48.28 -7.35 49.31
C ALA A 424 47.19 -6.31 48.98
N MET A 425 46.00 -6.77 48.57
CA MET A 425 44.83 -5.91 48.31
C MET A 425 44.31 -5.23 49.58
N GLU A 426 44.10 -5.98 50.66
CA GLU A 426 43.63 -5.45 51.95
C GLU A 426 44.62 -4.42 52.53
N SER A 427 45.93 -4.67 52.40
CA SER A 427 46.99 -3.73 52.81
C SER A 427 47.01 -2.44 51.97
N SER A 428 46.77 -2.53 50.66
CA SER A 428 46.97 -1.41 49.72
C SER A 428 45.73 -0.54 49.51
N PHE A 429 44.53 -1.13 49.59
CA PHE A 429 43.25 -0.43 49.37
C PHE A 429 42.42 -0.28 50.65
N GLY A 430 42.77 -0.97 51.76
CA GLY A 430 42.13 -0.81 53.07
C GLY A 430 40.62 -1.03 53.05
N ASP A 431 39.88 -0.11 53.70
CA ASP A 431 38.41 -0.12 53.84
C ASP A 431 37.62 -0.14 52.50
N LEU A 432 38.29 -0.02 51.35
CA LEU A 432 37.68 -0.15 50.02
C LEU A 432 37.56 -1.60 49.53
N VAL A 433 38.19 -2.56 50.21
CA VAL A 433 38.16 -4.00 49.87
C VAL A 433 37.16 -4.74 50.75
N THR A 434 36.52 -5.78 50.21
CA THR A 434 35.67 -6.70 50.97
C THR A 434 35.76 -8.11 50.40
N LYS A 435 36.31 -9.06 51.19
CA LYS A 435 36.27 -10.50 50.87
C LYS A 435 34.84 -11.01 51.08
N MET A 436 34.20 -11.50 50.01
CA MET A 436 32.81 -11.98 50.01
C MET A 436 32.71 -13.51 50.14
N SER A 437 33.73 -14.20 49.66
CA SER A 437 33.95 -15.64 49.73
C SER A 437 35.45 -15.90 49.58
N GLU A 438 35.91 -17.12 49.82
CA GLU A 438 37.32 -17.50 49.60
C GLU A 438 37.78 -17.14 48.17
N ASP A 439 36.95 -17.41 47.15
CA ASP A 439 37.21 -17.12 45.73
C ASP A 439 36.79 -15.72 45.24
N ILE A 440 36.25 -14.83 46.09
CA ILE A 440 35.59 -13.59 45.62
C ILE A 440 35.98 -12.37 46.45
N ILE A 441 36.56 -11.38 45.77
CA ILE A 441 36.95 -10.07 46.30
C ILE A 441 36.06 -8.99 45.63
N GLN A 442 35.68 -7.97 46.39
CA GLN A 442 35.10 -6.73 45.87
C GLN A 442 35.99 -5.54 46.21
N VAL A 443 36.22 -4.66 45.24
CA VAL A 443 36.98 -3.41 45.39
C VAL A 443 36.07 -2.26 45.00
N LYS A 444 35.87 -1.29 45.89
CA LYS A 444 35.05 -0.11 45.62
C LYS A 444 35.86 0.95 44.88
N LEU A 445 35.40 1.34 43.68
CA LEU A 445 36.06 2.36 42.88
C LEU A 445 35.57 3.77 43.23
N GLU A 446 36.50 4.71 43.38
CA GLU A 446 36.23 6.08 43.81
C GLU A 446 36.09 7.07 42.64
N SER A 447 35.40 8.19 42.88
CA SER A 447 35.29 9.34 41.96
C SER A 447 34.76 9.03 40.55
N VAL A 448 33.97 7.97 40.38
CA VAL A 448 33.40 7.57 39.09
C VAL A 448 32.28 8.52 38.63
N THR A 449 32.37 9.00 37.39
CA THR A 449 31.42 9.92 36.75
C THR A 449 30.67 9.26 35.59
N ASN A 450 29.41 9.65 35.36
CA ASN A 450 28.59 9.21 34.22
C ASN A 450 27.78 10.39 33.68
N GLY A 451 28.32 11.07 32.67
CA GLY A 451 27.74 12.29 32.11
C GLY A 451 27.58 13.38 33.18
N SER A 452 26.35 13.82 33.44
CA SER A 452 26.05 14.82 34.47
C SER A 452 25.95 14.27 35.91
N LYS A 453 26.17 12.97 36.13
CA LYS A 453 26.18 12.35 37.47
C LYS A 453 27.61 12.15 37.97
N THR A 454 27.95 12.80 39.08
CA THR A 454 29.18 12.54 39.85
C THR A 454 28.95 11.50 40.94
N ASN A 455 29.99 10.76 41.33
CA ASN A 455 30.00 9.76 42.40
C ASN A 455 29.00 8.61 42.18
N VAL A 456 29.08 7.95 41.01
CA VAL A 456 28.36 6.70 40.75
C VAL A 456 28.97 5.58 41.60
N ASN A 457 28.20 4.99 42.51
CA ASN A 457 28.66 3.84 43.30
C ASN A 457 29.01 2.67 42.35
N THR A 458 30.28 2.30 42.36
CA THR A 458 30.91 1.40 41.40
C THR A 458 31.79 0.42 42.15
N VAL A 459 31.56 -0.87 41.95
CA VAL A 459 32.32 -1.94 42.60
C VAL A 459 32.89 -2.87 41.53
N LEU A 460 34.20 -3.07 41.59
CA LEU A 460 34.91 -4.06 40.79
C LEU A 460 34.89 -5.38 41.57
N GLN A 461 34.08 -6.34 41.13
CA GLN A 461 34.12 -7.70 41.65
C GLN A 461 35.16 -8.50 40.85
N ILE A 462 36.08 -9.13 41.57
CA ILE A 462 37.09 -10.03 41.02
C ILE A 462 36.80 -11.44 41.55
N ARG A 463 36.76 -12.43 40.66
CA ARG A 463 36.55 -13.84 40.99
C ARG A 463 37.77 -14.66 40.56
N LYS A 464 38.21 -15.57 41.43
CA LYS A 464 39.17 -16.63 41.08
C LYS A 464 38.56 -17.51 39.99
N SER A 465 39.32 -17.80 38.94
CA SER A 465 38.92 -18.75 37.90
C SER A 465 39.38 -20.16 38.25
N LEU A 466 38.83 -21.17 37.57
CA LEU A 466 39.36 -22.54 37.63
C LEU A 466 40.74 -22.66 36.97
N SER A 467 41.16 -21.62 36.24
CA SER A 467 42.38 -21.52 35.46
C SER A 467 43.38 -20.51 36.07
N TYR A 468 43.21 -20.08 37.32
CA TYR A 468 44.06 -19.09 37.98
C TYR A 468 45.49 -19.65 38.20
N PRO A 469 46.58 -18.89 37.95
CA PRO A 469 46.67 -17.46 37.61
C PRO A 469 46.72 -17.14 36.09
N VAL A 470 46.30 -18.07 35.22
CA VAL A 470 46.24 -17.85 33.75
C VAL A 470 45.06 -16.95 33.37
N HIS A 471 43.90 -17.13 34.01
CA HIS A 471 42.70 -16.33 33.75
C HIS A 471 42.17 -15.63 35.01
N LEU A 472 41.77 -14.37 34.86
CA LEU A 472 41.25 -13.51 35.92
C LEU A 472 39.84 -13.04 35.53
N VAL A 473 38.81 -13.37 36.30
CA VAL A 473 37.42 -13.01 35.96
C VAL A 473 37.01 -11.71 36.66
N ILE A 474 36.64 -10.70 35.88
CA ILE A 474 36.35 -9.33 36.35
C ILE A 474 34.91 -8.94 36.01
N THR A 475 34.22 -8.27 36.95
CA THR A 475 32.83 -7.81 36.78
C THR A 475 32.63 -6.41 37.37
N VAL A 476 32.07 -5.48 36.58
CA VAL A 476 31.84 -4.08 36.99
C VAL A 476 30.38 -3.89 37.44
N LEU A 477 30.17 -3.88 38.75
CA LEU A 477 28.87 -3.66 39.38
C LEU A 477 28.63 -2.16 39.60
N ALA A 478 27.90 -1.52 38.68
CA ALA A 478 27.63 -0.08 38.72
C ALA A 478 26.34 0.32 37.97
N GLN A 479 25.84 1.53 38.24
CA GLN A 479 24.80 2.19 37.42
C GLN A 479 25.41 2.90 36.19
N LEU A 480 26.09 2.10 35.36
CA LEU A 480 26.73 2.51 34.10
C LEU A 480 26.09 1.74 32.93
N PRO A 481 26.07 2.31 31.69
CA PRO A 481 25.62 1.60 30.50
C PRO A 481 26.40 0.31 30.24
N ALA A 482 25.76 -0.69 29.66
CA ALA A 482 26.35 -2.00 29.35
C ALA A 482 27.69 -1.90 28.61
N GLN A 483 27.76 -1.08 27.54
CA GLN A 483 28.98 -0.87 26.75
C GLN A 483 30.14 -0.28 27.58
N ALA A 484 29.86 0.62 28.52
CA ALA A 484 30.90 1.21 29.37
C ALA A 484 31.50 0.16 30.32
N LYS A 485 30.66 -0.70 30.92
CA LYS A 485 31.14 -1.83 31.75
C LYS A 485 31.99 -2.80 30.94
N LEU A 486 31.49 -3.25 29.78
CA LEU A 486 32.22 -4.17 28.91
C LEU A 486 33.53 -3.56 28.38
N SER A 487 33.58 -2.26 28.11
CA SER A 487 34.82 -1.59 27.69
C SER A 487 35.85 -1.51 28.82
N VAL A 488 35.42 -1.19 30.06
CA VAL A 488 36.31 -1.25 31.23
C VAL A 488 36.86 -2.67 31.42
N ILE A 489 36.00 -3.70 31.37
CA ILE A 489 36.42 -5.10 31.48
C ILE A 489 37.42 -5.45 30.36
N LYS A 490 37.09 -5.19 29.08
CA LYS A 490 37.97 -5.50 27.93
C LYS A 490 39.34 -4.83 28.06
N GLN A 491 39.38 -3.54 28.40
CA GLN A 491 40.65 -2.79 28.44
C GLN A 491 41.50 -3.14 29.66
N THR A 492 40.91 -3.35 30.85
CA THR A 492 41.66 -3.79 32.05
C THR A 492 42.30 -5.15 31.81
N LEU A 493 41.56 -6.10 31.23
CA LEU A 493 42.08 -7.44 30.94
C LEU A 493 43.18 -7.41 29.88
N ALA A 494 43.00 -6.65 28.80
CA ALA A 494 44.03 -6.50 27.77
C ALA A 494 45.34 -5.91 28.34
N TYR A 495 45.26 -4.92 29.23
CA TYR A 495 46.43 -4.35 29.90
C TYR A 495 47.15 -5.38 30.79
N VAL A 496 46.41 -6.12 31.63
CA VAL A 496 46.97 -7.19 32.48
C VAL A 496 47.61 -8.30 31.64
N GLN A 497 46.99 -8.65 30.51
CA GLN A 497 47.48 -9.67 29.57
C GLN A 497 48.74 -9.23 28.82
N GLU A 498 48.82 -7.98 28.37
CA GLU A 498 49.96 -7.42 27.62
C GLU A 498 51.17 -7.09 28.52
N ALA A 499 50.94 -6.52 29.70
CA ALA A 499 52.01 -6.02 30.56
C ALA A 499 52.45 -6.99 31.68
N TYR A 500 51.58 -7.92 32.11
CA TYR A 500 51.81 -8.79 33.29
C TYR A 500 51.41 -10.26 33.06
N GLY A 501 51.22 -10.70 31.81
CA GLY A 501 50.67 -12.02 31.50
C GLY A 501 51.40 -13.21 32.17
N ALA A 502 52.72 -13.10 32.34
CA ALA A 502 53.58 -14.13 32.94
C ALA A 502 53.75 -14.03 34.46
N ASP A 503 53.27 -12.96 35.12
CA ASP A 503 53.44 -12.80 36.58
C ASP A 503 52.34 -13.53 37.37
N PRO A 504 52.63 -14.12 38.53
CA PRO A 504 51.63 -14.82 39.35
C PRO A 504 50.65 -13.88 40.06
N MET A 505 51.04 -12.63 40.34
CA MET A 505 50.22 -11.63 41.02
C MET A 505 49.67 -10.60 40.02
N LYS A 506 48.35 -10.59 39.80
CA LYS A 506 47.64 -9.82 38.78
C LYS A 506 46.43 -9.02 39.31
N VAL A 507 45.83 -9.41 40.44
CA VAL A 507 44.62 -8.81 41.03
C VAL A 507 44.87 -7.34 41.40
N PHE A 508 46.01 -7.03 42.05
CA PHE A 508 46.33 -5.66 42.44
C PHE A 508 46.43 -4.72 41.22
N VAL A 509 47.17 -5.14 40.21
CA VAL A 509 47.38 -4.36 38.97
C VAL A 509 46.05 -4.12 38.23
N ALA A 510 45.18 -5.13 38.18
CA ALA A 510 43.86 -5.01 37.57
C ALA A 510 42.97 -3.97 38.28
N ALA A 511 43.03 -3.91 39.62
CA ALA A 511 42.24 -2.98 40.42
C ALA A 511 42.75 -1.53 40.29
N ASP A 512 44.05 -1.29 40.42
CA ASP A 512 44.66 0.04 40.30
C ASP A 512 44.47 0.62 38.89
N TRP A 513 44.76 -0.16 37.83
CA TRP A 513 44.59 0.30 36.46
C TRP A 513 43.14 0.70 36.16
N ALA A 514 42.17 -0.09 36.65
CA ALA A 514 40.76 0.22 36.51
C ALA A 514 40.38 1.52 37.24
N GLN A 515 40.85 1.71 38.49
CA GLN A 515 40.62 2.93 39.26
C GLN A 515 41.14 4.19 38.55
N GLN A 516 42.32 4.11 37.93
CA GLN A 516 42.93 5.24 37.23
C GLN A 516 42.24 5.56 35.88
N ASN A 517 41.76 4.56 35.14
CA ASN A 517 41.30 4.73 33.76
C ASN A 517 39.77 4.77 33.58
N ILE A 518 38.97 4.33 34.56
CA ILE A 518 37.51 4.16 34.40
C ILE A 518 36.77 5.39 33.84
N ASN A 519 37.06 6.60 34.33
CA ASN A 519 36.39 7.82 33.85
C ASN A 519 36.69 8.11 32.37
N ARG A 520 37.95 7.92 31.94
CA ARG A 520 38.38 8.07 30.53
C ARG A 520 37.68 7.05 29.62
N ILE A 521 37.45 5.83 30.11
CA ILE A 521 36.76 4.76 29.37
C ILE A 521 35.24 5.03 29.29
N ILE A 522 34.64 5.64 30.30
CA ILE A 522 33.21 6.03 30.26
C ILE A 522 32.98 7.18 29.26
N GLU A 523 33.92 8.10 29.12
CA GLU A 523 33.88 9.17 28.11
C GLU A 523 34.16 8.65 26.69
N ASN A 524 35.13 7.73 26.53
CA ASN A 524 35.47 7.12 25.25
C ASN A 524 35.61 5.58 25.37
N PRO A 525 34.51 4.82 25.23
CA PRO A 525 34.51 3.36 25.39
C PRO A 525 35.08 2.58 24.18
N GLY A 526 35.70 3.25 23.20
CA GLY A 526 36.18 2.62 21.97
C GLY A 526 35.07 2.36 20.94
N LYS A 527 35.44 1.70 19.83
CA LYS A 527 34.55 1.48 18.67
C LYS A 527 33.34 0.63 19.03
N LEU A 528 32.15 1.07 18.65
CA LEU A 528 30.89 0.35 18.86
C LEU A 528 30.93 -1.06 18.29
N VAL A 529 31.43 -1.21 17.06
CA VAL A 529 31.37 -2.48 16.29
C VAL A 529 32.02 -3.64 17.05
N GLU A 530 33.12 -3.40 17.77
CA GLU A 530 33.84 -4.43 18.51
C GLU A 530 33.10 -4.93 19.77
N ILE A 531 32.23 -4.10 20.36
CA ILE A 531 31.52 -4.42 21.61
C ILE A 531 30.08 -4.85 21.32
N SER A 532 29.41 -4.22 20.34
CA SER A 532 28.05 -4.56 19.95
C SER A 532 27.95 -5.95 19.33
N ALA A 533 28.97 -6.37 18.55
CA ALA A 533 29.02 -7.73 17.99
C ALA A 533 29.02 -8.79 19.11
N VAL A 534 29.95 -8.67 20.08
CA VAL A 534 30.11 -9.63 21.18
C VAL A 534 28.89 -9.67 22.11
N SER A 535 28.35 -8.50 22.49
CA SER A 535 27.21 -8.44 23.41
C SER A 535 25.90 -8.95 22.76
N SER A 536 25.84 -8.99 21.42
CA SER A 536 24.73 -9.59 20.68
C SER A 536 24.73 -11.12 20.72
N THR A 537 23.56 -11.72 20.53
CA THR A 537 23.42 -13.18 20.40
C THR A 537 23.89 -13.74 19.05
N ALA A 538 24.30 -12.88 18.10
CA ALA A 538 24.39 -13.22 16.68
C ALA A 538 25.74 -13.77 16.19
N SER A 539 26.81 -13.70 16.98
CA SER A 539 28.15 -14.11 16.53
C SER A 539 28.46 -15.60 16.75
N GLU A 540 28.49 -16.35 15.66
CA GLU A 540 29.45 -17.45 15.46
C GLU A 540 30.39 -17.02 14.32
N ALA A 541 31.70 -17.20 14.51
CA ALA A 541 32.85 -16.99 13.61
C ALA A 541 32.75 -15.94 12.46
N PRO A 542 33.72 -15.01 12.31
CA PRO A 542 33.87 -14.20 11.09
C PRO A 542 34.40 -15.03 9.90
N GLY A 543 33.60 -16.01 9.46
CA GLY A 543 33.91 -16.93 8.38
C GLY A 543 33.89 -16.23 7.01
N THR A 544 35.10 -15.95 6.50
CA THR A 544 35.47 -15.66 5.10
C THR A 544 34.31 -15.24 4.20
N VAL A 545 34.01 -13.94 4.15
CA VAL A 545 33.02 -13.36 3.22
C VAL A 545 33.31 -13.82 1.80
N PRO A 546 32.41 -14.57 1.14
CA PRO A 546 32.63 -14.98 -0.24
C PRO A 546 32.56 -13.74 -1.13
N GLN A 547 33.71 -13.28 -1.63
CA GLN A 547 33.72 -12.30 -2.70
C GLN A 547 32.95 -12.90 -3.89
N LEU A 548 31.76 -12.37 -4.15
CA LEU A 548 30.97 -12.68 -5.34
C LEU A 548 31.71 -12.13 -6.57
N GLN A 549 32.70 -12.89 -7.03
CA GLN A 549 33.44 -12.62 -8.25
C GLN A 549 32.44 -12.43 -9.38
N ARG A 550 32.50 -11.28 -10.04
CA ARG A 550 31.68 -10.94 -11.21
C ARG A 550 32.15 -11.75 -12.42
N HIS A 551 31.90 -13.05 -12.40
CA HIS A 551 32.03 -13.90 -13.57
C HIS A 551 31.10 -13.38 -14.66
N SER A 552 31.67 -12.97 -15.79
CA SER A 552 30.92 -12.54 -16.96
C SER A 552 30.09 -13.71 -17.49
N GLY A 553 28.79 -13.71 -17.17
CA GLY A 553 27.83 -14.65 -17.72
C GLY A 553 27.90 -14.64 -19.25
N LYS A 554 27.78 -15.82 -19.87
CA LYS A 554 27.98 -16.02 -21.31
C LYS A 554 27.01 -15.14 -22.11
N LEU A 555 27.49 -14.00 -22.60
CA LEU A 555 26.72 -13.07 -23.42
C LEU A 555 26.10 -13.80 -24.61
N SER A 556 24.80 -13.55 -24.83
CA SER A 556 24.11 -14.05 -26.02
C SER A 556 24.86 -13.61 -27.28
N ARG A 557 25.08 -14.54 -28.21
CA ARG A 557 25.83 -14.27 -29.44
C ARG A 557 25.05 -13.26 -30.29
N LYS A 558 25.51 -12.00 -30.28
CA LYS A 558 24.93 -10.91 -31.08
C LYS A 558 24.86 -11.32 -32.57
N PRO A 559 23.78 -10.94 -33.30
CA PRO A 559 23.67 -11.24 -34.72
C PRO A 559 24.87 -10.74 -35.53
N ARG A 560 25.21 -11.47 -36.59
CA ARG A 560 26.20 -11.00 -37.56
C ARG A 560 25.52 -10.03 -38.54
N PRO A 561 26.20 -8.95 -38.98
CA PRO A 561 25.74 -8.13 -40.08
C PRO A 561 25.43 -8.95 -41.33
N ILE A 562 24.44 -8.52 -42.12
CA ILE A 562 24.17 -9.10 -43.45
C ILE A 562 25.39 -8.91 -44.35
N ASP A 563 25.84 -10.01 -44.96
CA ASP A 563 26.75 -9.99 -46.10
C ASP A 563 25.95 -10.00 -47.41
N TRP A 564 26.21 -9.03 -48.28
CA TRP A 564 25.48 -8.80 -49.53
C TRP A 564 26.19 -9.47 -50.73
N THR A 565 26.72 -10.67 -50.54
CA THR A 565 27.37 -11.46 -51.59
C THR A 565 26.34 -12.07 -52.56
N PRO A 566 26.40 -11.76 -53.88
CA PRO A 566 25.48 -12.34 -54.85
C PRO A 566 25.69 -13.85 -55.00
N ASN A 567 24.59 -14.61 -54.96
CA ASN A 567 24.56 -16.06 -55.05
C ASN A 567 23.74 -16.50 -56.27
N PRO A 568 24.37 -16.75 -57.44
CA PRO A 568 23.67 -17.12 -58.67
C PRO A 568 22.74 -18.34 -58.52
N ARG A 569 23.13 -19.33 -57.72
CA ARG A 569 22.33 -20.54 -57.47
C ARG A 569 20.95 -20.22 -56.88
N SER A 570 20.83 -19.14 -56.11
CA SER A 570 19.55 -18.70 -55.55
C SER A 570 18.60 -18.17 -56.62
N ARG A 571 19.13 -17.42 -57.60
CA ARG A 571 18.41 -16.94 -58.79
C ARG A 571 18.00 -18.10 -59.70
N ASP A 572 18.89 -19.06 -59.93
CA ASP A 572 18.60 -20.23 -60.77
C ASP A 572 17.48 -21.11 -60.18
N GLN A 573 17.50 -21.32 -58.86
CA GLN A 573 16.44 -22.03 -58.14
C GLN A 573 15.11 -21.27 -58.16
N TRP A 574 15.16 -19.93 -58.03
CA TRP A 574 14.00 -19.07 -58.12
C TRP A 574 13.34 -19.15 -59.50
N LEU A 575 14.11 -18.96 -60.57
CA LEU A 575 13.62 -19.03 -61.96
C LEU A 575 12.99 -20.41 -62.26
N LYS A 576 13.66 -21.51 -61.87
CA LYS A 576 13.12 -22.87 -62.03
C LYS A 576 11.81 -23.09 -61.26
N ARG A 577 11.61 -22.44 -60.09
CA ARG A 577 10.32 -22.51 -59.39
C ARG A 577 9.21 -21.83 -60.19
N GLN A 578 9.51 -20.71 -60.86
CA GLN A 578 8.51 -20.01 -61.68
C GLN A 578 8.01 -20.82 -62.88
N GLU A 579 8.78 -21.81 -63.35
CA GLU A 579 8.39 -22.68 -64.45
C GLU A 579 7.35 -23.75 -64.05
N THR A 580 7.16 -24.02 -62.76
CA THR A 580 6.26 -25.07 -62.25
C THR A 580 4.77 -24.74 -62.49
N PRO A 581 3.90 -25.75 -62.71
CA PRO A 581 2.49 -25.52 -63.02
C PRO A 581 1.72 -24.88 -61.86
N ASP A 582 2.01 -25.28 -60.62
CA ASP A 582 1.35 -24.72 -59.43
C ASP A 582 1.73 -23.26 -59.21
N TYR A 583 3.01 -22.90 -59.41
CA TYR A 583 3.44 -21.51 -59.29
C TYR A 583 2.83 -20.65 -60.41
N LYS A 584 2.76 -21.13 -61.65
CA LYS A 584 2.05 -20.44 -62.75
C LYS A 584 0.57 -20.19 -62.41
N LYS A 585 -0.10 -21.17 -61.78
CA LYS A 585 -1.48 -21.04 -61.30
C LYS A 585 -1.64 -20.01 -60.16
N MET A 586 -0.66 -19.88 -59.26
CA MET A 586 -0.67 -18.85 -58.22
C MET A 586 -0.29 -17.46 -58.76
N MET A 587 0.63 -17.37 -59.73
CA MET A 587 0.99 -16.11 -60.40
C MET A 587 -0.22 -15.48 -61.09
N ALA A 588 -1.08 -16.27 -61.74
CA ALA A 588 -2.32 -15.76 -62.32
C ALA A 588 -3.27 -15.14 -61.27
N LYS A 589 -3.24 -15.60 -60.01
CA LYS A 589 -3.94 -14.94 -58.88
C LYS A 589 -3.22 -13.67 -58.42
N ARG A 590 -1.88 -13.71 -58.25
CA ARG A 590 -1.09 -12.54 -57.83
C ARG A 590 -1.25 -11.38 -58.83
N GLN A 591 -1.35 -11.68 -60.13
CA GLN A 591 -1.53 -10.72 -61.22
C GLN A 591 -2.90 -10.03 -61.26
N SER A 592 -3.95 -10.61 -60.67
CA SER A 592 -5.28 -9.98 -60.65
C SER A 592 -5.48 -9.00 -59.49
N LEU A 593 -4.54 -8.94 -58.53
CA LEU A 593 -4.59 -8.01 -57.40
C LEU A 593 -4.14 -6.59 -57.81
N PRO A 594 -4.83 -5.51 -57.37
CA PRO A 594 -4.48 -4.13 -57.74
C PRO A 594 -3.01 -3.73 -57.47
N ALA A 595 -2.39 -4.27 -56.42
CA ALA A 595 -0.98 -4.04 -56.12
C ALA A 595 -0.02 -4.50 -57.25
N TRP A 596 -0.40 -5.47 -58.09
CA TRP A 596 0.43 -5.91 -59.21
C TRP A 596 0.67 -4.79 -60.24
N GLN A 597 -0.31 -3.91 -60.46
CA GLN A 597 -0.20 -2.81 -61.43
C GLN A 597 0.87 -1.75 -61.04
N VAL A 598 1.40 -1.81 -59.82
CA VAL A 598 2.37 -0.85 -59.27
C VAL A 598 3.65 -1.51 -58.73
N HIS A 599 3.88 -2.80 -59.01
CA HIS A 599 4.98 -3.58 -58.41
C HIS A 599 6.38 -2.99 -58.69
N GLU A 600 6.71 -2.67 -59.94
CA GLU A 600 7.99 -2.03 -60.32
C GLU A 600 8.20 -0.71 -59.57
N LYS A 601 7.13 0.08 -59.43
CA LYS A 601 7.18 1.38 -58.75
C LYS A 601 7.39 1.24 -57.25
N ILE A 602 6.86 0.18 -56.62
CA ILE A 602 7.15 -0.18 -55.22
C ILE A 602 8.64 -0.51 -55.09
N ILE A 603 9.15 -1.43 -55.91
CA ILE A 603 10.56 -1.85 -55.91
C ILE A 603 11.50 -0.65 -56.07
N GLN A 604 11.30 0.16 -57.10
CA GLN A 604 12.12 1.35 -57.38
C GLN A 604 12.09 2.37 -56.22
N THR A 605 10.92 2.61 -55.62
CA THR A 605 10.78 3.58 -54.52
C THR A 605 11.52 3.09 -53.27
N VAL A 606 11.40 1.80 -52.92
CA VAL A 606 12.11 1.20 -51.77
C VAL A 606 13.62 1.15 -52.02
N ALA A 607 14.08 0.87 -53.24
CA ALA A 607 15.50 0.92 -53.59
C ALA A 607 16.10 2.32 -53.41
N GLN A 608 15.40 3.38 -53.85
CA GLN A 608 15.90 4.76 -53.83
C GLN A 608 15.83 5.47 -52.47
N ASN A 609 14.88 5.11 -51.61
CA ASN A 609 14.62 5.81 -50.35
C ASN A 609 15.13 5.05 -49.11
N HIS A 610 15.18 5.70 -47.95
CA HIS A 610 15.42 5.02 -46.67
C HIS A 610 14.10 4.50 -46.10
N VAL A 611 13.06 5.33 -46.16
CA VAL A 611 11.68 5.04 -45.75
C VAL A 611 10.77 5.10 -46.96
N THR A 612 9.84 4.16 -47.11
CA THR A 612 8.80 4.19 -48.15
C THR A 612 7.41 3.99 -47.53
N ILE A 613 6.47 4.87 -47.84
CA ILE A 613 5.08 4.76 -47.41
C ILE A 613 4.21 4.27 -48.58
N ILE A 614 3.42 3.21 -48.35
CA ILE A 614 2.53 2.59 -49.33
C ILE A 614 1.08 2.73 -48.83
N SER A 615 0.27 3.49 -49.56
CA SER A 615 -1.15 3.72 -49.27
C SER A 615 -2.05 3.09 -50.34
N GLY A 616 -2.80 2.06 -49.94
CA GLY A 616 -3.71 1.30 -50.80
C GLY A 616 -4.88 0.72 -50.00
N GLU A 617 -6.06 0.68 -50.60
CA GLU A 617 -7.31 0.30 -49.94
C GLU A 617 -7.32 -1.17 -49.46
N THR A 618 -8.17 -1.50 -48.51
CA THR A 618 -8.36 -2.88 -48.01
C THR A 618 -8.73 -3.81 -49.17
N GLY A 619 -8.00 -4.92 -49.32
CA GLY A 619 -8.16 -5.85 -50.45
C GLY A 619 -7.29 -5.55 -51.68
N SER A 620 -6.57 -4.42 -51.72
CA SER A 620 -5.64 -4.09 -52.83
C SER A 620 -4.47 -5.06 -53.02
N GLY A 621 -4.19 -5.93 -52.04
CA GLY A 621 -3.03 -6.83 -52.05
C GLY A 621 -1.77 -6.27 -51.37
N LYS A 622 -1.81 -5.04 -50.82
CA LYS A 622 -0.69 -4.39 -50.10
C LYS A 622 0.12 -5.35 -49.19
N SER A 623 -0.56 -5.99 -48.24
CA SER A 623 0.06 -6.78 -47.18
C SER A 623 0.70 -8.10 -47.65
N THR A 624 0.16 -8.73 -48.70
CA THR A 624 0.65 -10.01 -49.24
C THR A 624 1.64 -9.80 -50.38
N GLN A 625 1.42 -8.83 -51.26
CA GLN A 625 2.20 -8.67 -52.48
C GLN A 625 3.42 -7.76 -52.33
N SER A 626 3.32 -6.62 -51.62
CA SER A 626 4.42 -5.66 -51.57
C SER A 626 5.71 -6.22 -50.97
N VAL A 627 5.59 -7.14 -50.00
CA VAL A 627 6.73 -7.83 -49.38
C VAL A 627 7.34 -8.90 -50.32
N GLN A 628 6.50 -9.57 -51.12
CA GLN A 628 6.97 -10.52 -52.12
C GLN A 628 7.65 -9.84 -53.29
N PHE A 629 7.15 -8.70 -53.78
CA PHE A 629 7.79 -7.97 -54.89
C PHE A 629 9.26 -7.60 -54.58
N LEU A 630 9.54 -7.21 -53.34
CA LEU A 630 10.90 -6.91 -52.88
C LEU A 630 11.77 -8.17 -52.79
N LEU A 631 11.22 -9.29 -52.31
CA LEU A 631 11.96 -10.56 -52.26
C LEU A 631 12.22 -11.14 -53.67
N ASP A 632 11.24 -11.04 -54.56
CA ASP A 632 11.29 -11.53 -55.94
C ASP A 632 12.35 -10.74 -56.75
N ASP A 633 12.45 -9.43 -56.55
CA ASP A 633 13.52 -8.58 -57.07
C ASP A 633 14.90 -8.95 -56.50
N LEU A 634 15.02 -9.14 -55.18
CA LEU A 634 16.27 -9.59 -54.56
C LEU A 634 16.73 -10.96 -55.07
N TYR A 635 15.82 -11.90 -55.38
CA TYR A 635 16.18 -13.14 -56.06
C TYR A 635 16.64 -12.92 -57.51
N ASN A 636 15.99 -12.03 -58.26
CA ASN A 636 16.43 -11.66 -59.62
C ASN A 636 17.83 -11.03 -59.63
N GLN A 637 18.18 -10.29 -58.58
CA GLN A 637 19.54 -9.73 -58.34
C GLN A 637 20.53 -10.77 -57.77
N GLY A 638 20.07 -11.96 -57.38
CA GLY A 638 20.90 -13.00 -56.74
C GLY A 638 21.21 -12.76 -55.25
N LEU A 639 20.59 -11.75 -54.63
CA LEU A 639 20.74 -11.36 -53.22
C LEU A 639 19.70 -11.99 -52.29
N GLY A 640 18.74 -12.77 -52.82
CA GLY A 640 17.65 -13.38 -52.06
C GLY A 640 18.10 -14.26 -50.88
N THR A 641 19.29 -14.88 -50.93
CA THR A 641 19.85 -15.63 -49.78
C THR A 641 20.47 -14.77 -48.68
N SER A 642 20.65 -13.47 -48.91
CA SER A 642 21.05 -12.49 -47.89
C SER A 642 19.85 -11.72 -47.32
N ALA A 643 18.67 -11.83 -47.95
CA ALA A 643 17.46 -11.17 -47.48
C ALA A 643 16.95 -11.74 -46.14
N ASN A 644 16.51 -10.85 -45.25
CA ASN A 644 15.76 -11.15 -44.03
C ASN A 644 14.83 -9.98 -43.73
N MET A 645 13.54 -10.19 -43.93
CA MET A 645 12.49 -9.17 -43.86
C MET A 645 11.57 -9.47 -42.68
N LEU A 646 11.38 -8.51 -41.79
CA LEU A 646 10.46 -8.61 -40.66
C LEU A 646 9.20 -7.78 -40.95
N VAL A 647 8.05 -8.45 -40.98
CA VAL A 647 6.76 -7.81 -41.29
C VAL A 647 5.91 -7.75 -40.03
N THR A 648 5.80 -6.57 -39.41
CA THR A 648 5.04 -6.41 -38.17
C THR A 648 3.55 -6.28 -38.45
N GLN A 649 2.75 -7.06 -37.73
CA GLN A 649 1.29 -7.02 -37.71
C GLN A 649 0.79 -6.64 -36.30
N PRO A 650 -0.28 -5.85 -36.17
CA PRO A 650 -0.80 -5.45 -34.86
C PRO A 650 -1.43 -6.62 -34.08
N ARG A 651 -1.84 -7.71 -34.75
CA ARG A 651 -2.64 -8.80 -34.15
C ARG A 651 -2.06 -10.18 -34.50
N ARG A 652 -2.05 -11.11 -33.53
CA ARG A 652 -1.57 -12.50 -33.73
C ARG A 652 -2.26 -13.21 -34.91
N ILE A 653 -3.58 -13.04 -35.02
CA ILE A 653 -4.39 -13.65 -36.08
C ILE A 653 -4.00 -13.09 -37.47
N SER A 654 -3.67 -11.79 -37.57
CA SER A 654 -3.20 -11.19 -38.83
C SER A 654 -1.81 -11.70 -39.24
N ALA A 655 -0.91 -11.93 -38.28
CA ALA A 655 0.41 -12.51 -38.57
C ALA A 655 0.30 -13.95 -39.13
N LEU A 656 -0.55 -14.79 -38.52
CA LEU A 656 -0.82 -16.15 -38.99
C LEU A 656 -1.54 -16.13 -40.36
N GLY A 657 -2.65 -15.40 -40.44
CA GLY A 657 -3.52 -15.31 -41.63
C GLY A 657 -2.90 -14.60 -42.85
N LEU A 658 -1.69 -14.05 -42.73
CA LEU A 658 -0.87 -13.61 -43.86
C LEU A 658 0.28 -14.57 -44.17
N ALA A 659 0.83 -15.27 -43.16
CA ALA A 659 1.91 -16.23 -43.37
C ALA A 659 1.47 -17.43 -44.21
N ASP A 660 0.32 -18.05 -43.92
CA ASP A 660 -0.16 -19.22 -44.67
C ASP A 660 -0.47 -18.89 -46.15
N PRO A 661 -1.27 -17.85 -46.49
CA PRO A 661 -1.53 -17.53 -47.90
C PRO A 661 -0.29 -17.11 -48.69
N VAL A 662 0.65 -16.38 -48.06
CA VAL A 662 1.89 -15.96 -48.73
C VAL A 662 2.85 -17.14 -48.94
N ALA A 663 2.79 -18.20 -48.12
CA ALA A 663 3.50 -19.44 -48.41
C ALA A 663 2.83 -20.23 -49.55
N GLU A 664 1.50 -20.34 -49.56
CA GLU A 664 0.75 -20.99 -50.66
C GLU A 664 0.98 -20.32 -52.01
N GLU A 665 0.93 -18.98 -52.06
CA GLU A 665 1.20 -18.18 -53.27
C GLU A 665 2.61 -18.40 -53.84
N ARG A 666 3.57 -18.82 -53.02
CA ARG A 666 4.95 -19.13 -53.41
C ARG A 666 5.23 -20.62 -53.60
N CYS A 667 4.20 -21.46 -53.47
CA CYS A 667 4.27 -22.91 -53.47
C CYS A 667 5.31 -23.45 -52.46
N SER A 668 5.32 -22.88 -51.26
CA SER A 668 6.22 -23.20 -50.15
C SER A 668 5.40 -23.52 -48.88
N ARG A 669 6.03 -24.07 -47.83
CA ARG A 669 5.36 -24.31 -46.54
C ARG A 669 5.78 -23.24 -45.53
N VAL A 670 4.86 -22.80 -44.68
CA VAL A 670 5.22 -21.89 -43.59
C VAL A 670 6.22 -22.59 -42.65
N GLY A 671 7.38 -21.97 -42.46
CA GLY A 671 8.58 -22.54 -41.83
C GLY A 671 9.78 -22.54 -42.78
N ASP A 672 9.55 -22.64 -44.09
CA ASP A 672 10.59 -22.67 -45.13
C ASP A 672 11.03 -21.22 -45.47
N GLU A 673 10.65 -20.70 -46.64
CA GLU A 673 10.95 -19.34 -47.11
C GLU A 673 10.11 -18.26 -46.42
N ILE A 674 8.87 -18.59 -46.07
CA ILE A 674 7.90 -17.74 -45.37
C ILE A 674 7.68 -18.32 -43.97
N GLY A 675 7.63 -17.47 -42.94
CA GLY A 675 7.48 -17.91 -41.56
C GLY A 675 6.76 -16.88 -40.69
N TYR A 676 6.54 -17.24 -39.43
CA TYR A 676 6.06 -16.30 -38.42
C TYR A 676 6.72 -16.50 -37.05
N THR A 677 6.71 -15.45 -36.24
CA THR A 677 7.06 -15.49 -34.81
C THR A 677 6.09 -14.61 -34.02
N ILE A 678 5.27 -15.26 -33.18
CA ILE A 678 4.31 -14.62 -32.28
C ILE A 678 4.58 -15.06 -30.84
N ARG A 679 3.95 -14.42 -29.83
CA ARG A 679 4.18 -14.80 -28.43
C ARG A 679 3.80 -16.27 -28.18
N GLY A 680 4.79 -17.06 -27.74
CA GLY A 680 4.65 -18.49 -27.43
C GLY A 680 4.69 -19.44 -28.62
N GLU A 681 4.90 -18.95 -29.86
CA GLU A 681 4.82 -19.79 -31.06
C GLU A 681 5.66 -19.22 -32.21
N SER A 682 6.53 -20.04 -32.82
CA SER A 682 7.39 -19.59 -33.91
C SER A 682 7.63 -20.70 -34.94
N LYS A 683 7.41 -20.37 -36.21
CA LYS A 683 7.55 -21.28 -37.34
C LYS A 683 8.47 -20.63 -38.38
N ARG A 684 9.77 -20.84 -38.22
CA ARG A 684 10.86 -20.27 -39.05
C ARG A 684 12.06 -21.22 -39.10
N SER A 685 12.87 -21.09 -40.14
CA SER A 685 14.13 -21.82 -40.33
C SER A 685 15.27 -20.86 -40.71
N GLN A 686 16.45 -21.39 -41.05
CA GLN A 686 17.54 -20.60 -41.67
C GLN A 686 17.25 -20.24 -43.14
N GLN A 687 16.21 -20.82 -43.75
CA GLN A 687 15.80 -20.49 -45.12
C GLN A 687 14.79 -19.33 -45.18
N THR A 688 14.19 -18.96 -44.04
CA THR A 688 13.11 -17.97 -43.97
C THR A 688 13.60 -16.56 -44.32
N ARG A 689 12.90 -15.93 -45.27
CA ARG A 689 13.20 -14.60 -45.83
C ARG A 689 12.17 -13.55 -45.46
N ILE A 690 10.91 -13.94 -45.30
CA ILE A 690 9.84 -13.08 -44.77
C ILE A 690 9.33 -13.73 -43.49
N THR A 691 9.49 -13.03 -42.36
CA THR A 691 8.93 -13.45 -41.07
C THR A 691 7.82 -12.48 -40.66
N PHE A 692 6.58 -12.95 -40.62
CA PHE A 692 5.46 -12.19 -40.05
C PHE A 692 5.54 -12.23 -38.52
N VAL A 693 5.57 -11.07 -37.86
CA VAL A 693 5.71 -10.96 -36.41
C VAL A 693 4.65 -10.04 -35.84
N THR A 694 4.28 -10.22 -34.57
CA THR A 694 3.52 -9.16 -33.87
C THR A 694 4.44 -8.02 -33.44
N THR A 695 3.98 -6.77 -33.43
CA THR A 695 4.80 -5.59 -33.06
C THR A 695 5.58 -5.79 -31.74
N GLY A 696 4.91 -6.30 -30.70
CA GLY A 696 5.53 -6.64 -29.41
C GLY A 696 6.64 -7.71 -29.45
N VAL A 697 6.66 -8.61 -30.44
CA VAL A 697 7.77 -9.58 -30.62
C VAL A 697 9.01 -8.88 -31.14
N LEU A 698 8.86 -7.93 -32.07
CA LEU A 698 9.98 -7.11 -32.50
C LEU A 698 10.46 -6.20 -31.36
N LEU A 699 9.55 -5.57 -30.60
CA LEU A 699 9.93 -4.76 -29.45
C LEU A 699 10.72 -5.57 -28.39
N ARG A 700 10.31 -6.80 -28.03
CA ARG A 700 11.04 -7.65 -27.07
C ARG A 700 12.43 -8.06 -27.57
N ARG A 701 12.62 -8.21 -28.88
CA ARG A 701 13.92 -8.40 -29.53
C ARG A 701 14.83 -7.16 -29.42
N LEU A 702 14.27 -5.94 -29.44
CA LEU A 702 15.04 -4.71 -29.26
C LEU A 702 15.36 -4.48 -27.76
N GLN A 703 14.39 -4.70 -26.87
CA GLN A 703 14.54 -4.56 -25.41
C GLN A 703 15.65 -5.45 -24.83
N THR A 704 15.75 -6.71 -25.26
CA THR A 704 16.72 -7.68 -24.73
C THR A 704 18.19 -7.41 -25.08
N SER A 705 18.49 -6.32 -25.81
CA SER A 705 19.82 -6.10 -26.40
C SER A 705 20.90 -5.62 -25.40
N GLY A 706 20.51 -4.94 -24.32
CA GLY A 706 21.46 -4.38 -23.32
C GLY A 706 21.34 -2.88 -23.03
N GLY A 707 20.34 -2.19 -23.59
CA GLY A 707 20.02 -0.81 -23.20
C GLY A 707 20.96 0.27 -23.77
N ARG A 708 21.62 0.02 -24.90
CA ARG A 708 22.34 1.05 -25.67
C ARG A 708 21.88 1.07 -27.12
N VAL A 709 22.00 2.21 -27.79
CA VAL A 709 21.59 2.35 -29.21
C VAL A 709 22.45 1.45 -30.10
N GLU A 710 23.72 1.26 -29.77
CA GLU A 710 24.63 0.32 -30.44
C GLU A 710 24.15 -1.15 -30.31
N ASP A 711 23.52 -1.50 -29.19
CA ASP A 711 23.00 -2.84 -28.94
C ASP A 711 21.68 -3.09 -29.69
N VAL A 712 20.81 -2.07 -29.77
CA VAL A 712 19.61 -2.09 -30.63
C VAL A 712 19.99 -2.15 -32.12
N ILE A 713 21.07 -1.47 -32.53
CA ILE A 713 21.69 -1.61 -33.85
C ILE A 713 22.24 -3.04 -34.07
N ALA A 714 22.82 -3.66 -33.05
CA ALA A 714 23.36 -5.01 -33.14
C ALA A 714 22.27 -6.09 -33.23
N SER A 715 21.15 -5.96 -32.50
CA SER A 715 20.03 -6.92 -32.57
C SER A 715 19.21 -6.82 -33.85
N LEU A 716 19.43 -5.78 -34.67
CA LEU A 716 18.91 -5.61 -36.04
C LEU A 716 19.95 -5.87 -37.14
N ALA A 717 21.20 -6.23 -36.82
CA ALA A 717 22.29 -6.32 -37.81
C ALA A 717 22.05 -7.36 -38.92
N ASP A 718 21.26 -8.39 -38.64
CA ASP A 718 20.83 -9.45 -39.56
C ASP A 718 19.54 -9.11 -40.35
N VAL A 719 18.95 -7.91 -40.22
CA VAL A 719 17.64 -7.55 -40.80
C VAL A 719 17.81 -6.54 -41.94
N SER A 720 17.39 -6.89 -43.17
CA SER A 720 17.51 -5.99 -44.33
C SER A 720 16.31 -5.05 -44.48
N HIS A 721 15.11 -5.52 -44.16
CA HIS A 721 13.88 -4.74 -44.28
C HIS A 721 13.02 -4.89 -43.03
N ILE A 722 12.55 -3.77 -42.50
CA ILE A 722 11.43 -3.72 -41.55
C ILE A 722 10.22 -3.21 -42.31
N VAL A 723 9.13 -3.97 -42.28
CA VAL A 723 7.86 -3.63 -42.91
C VAL A 723 6.81 -3.51 -41.82
N ILE A 724 6.30 -2.31 -41.58
CA ILE A 724 5.27 -2.05 -40.58
C ILE A 724 3.94 -1.90 -41.31
N ASP A 725 3.06 -2.88 -41.14
CA ASP A 725 1.72 -2.87 -41.71
C ASP A 725 0.70 -2.21 -40.77
N GLU A 726 -0.45 -1.84 -41.32
CA GLU A 726 -1.60 -1.29 -40.59
C GLU A 726 -1.26 -0.07 -39.72
N VAL A 727 -0.26 0.75 -40.12
CA VAL A 727 0.20 1.93 -39.32
C VAL A 727 -0.89 2.95 -39.02
N HIS A 728 -2.02 2.88 -39.71
CA HIS A 728 -3.20 3.71 -39.50
C HIS A 728 -4.03 3.33 -38.26
N GLU A 729 -3.81 2.16 -37.64
CA GLU A 729 -4.40 1.84 -36.32
C GLU A 729 -3.85 2.72 -35.19
N ARG A 730 -2.65 3.32 -35.38
CA ARG A 730 -1.98 4.23 -34.41
C ARG A 730 -1.94 3.65 -32.98
N SER A 731 -1.65 2.36 -32.90
CA SER A 731 -1.46 1.63 -31.65
C SER A 731 -0.18 2.03 -30.93
N LEU A 732 -0.18 1.84 -29.60
CA LEU A 732 0.88 2.25 -28.69
C LEU A 732 2.25 1.67 -29.08
N ASP A 733 2.30 0.37 -29.33
CA ASP A 733 3.49 -0.36 -29.76
C ASP A 733 4.05 0.12 -31.11
N THR A 734 3.18 0.51 -32.05
CA THR A 734 3.58 0.91 -33.40
C THR A 734 4.22 2.30 -33.41
N ASP A 735 3.61 3.27 -32.73
CA ASP A 735 4.20 4.61 -32.59
C ASP A 735 5.52 4.56 -31.79
N PHE A 736 5.63 3.66 -30.80
CA PHE A 736 6.88 3.41 -30.07
C PHE A 736 7.96 2.80 -30.96
N LEU A 737 7.64 1.73 -31.72
CA LEU A 737 8.56 1.09 -32.67
C LEU A 737 9.06 2.08 -33.73
N LEU A 738 8.17 2.90 -34.29
CA LEU A 738 8.52 3.95 -35.26
C LEU A 738 9.52 4.96 -34.69
N THR A 739 9.46 5.24 -33.39
CA THR A 739 10.40 6.15 -32.71
C THR A 739 11.80 5.51 -32.62
N ILE A 740 11.88 4.25 -32.17
CA ILE A 740 13.14 3.50 -32.06
C ILE A 740 13.81 3.31 -33.43
N VAL A 741 13.04 2.86 -34.44
CA VAL A 741 13.57 2.60 -35.78
C VAL A 741 14.04 3.90 -36.44
N ARG A 742 13.37 5.04 -36.22
CA ARG A 742 13.87 6.33 -36.73
C ARG A 742 15.21 6.71 -36.11
N GLU A 743 15.41 6.47 -34.82
CA GLU A 743 16.68 6.75 -34.13
C GLU A 743 17.81 5.85 -34.65
N VAL A 744 17.57 4.53 -34.75
CA VAL A 744 18.48 3.56 -35.37
C VAL A 744 18.88 3.98 -36.80
N MET A 745 17.90 4.36 -37.63
CA MET A 745 18.15 4.80 -39.01
C MET A 745 18.82 6.18 -39.09
N SER A 746 18.66 7.05 -38.08
CA SER A 746 19.39 8.32 -38.04
C SER A 746 20.89 8.10 -37.82
N THR A 747 21.25 7.13 -36.97
CA THR A 747 22.63 6.74 -36.66
C THR A 747 23.29 5.93 -37.79
N ARG A 748 22.59 4.97 -38.39
CA ARG A 748 23.09 4.20 -39.56
C ARG A 748 22.04 4.12 -40.68
N LYS A 749 22.09 5.12 -41.58
CA LYS A 749 21.12 5.33 -42.67
C LYS A 749 21.04 4.19 -43.67
N ASP A 750 22.12 3.43 -43.83
CA ASP A 750 22.25 2.34 -44.81
C ASP A 750 22.12 0.93 -44.20
N LEU A 751 21.77 0.84 -42.90
CA LEU A 751 21.65 -0.44 -42.18
C LEU A 751 20.48 -1.29 -42.66
N LEU A 752 19.31 -0.67 -42.85
CA LEU A 752 18.04 -1.34 -43.16
C LEU A 752 17.10 -0.41 -43.93
N LYS A 753 16.15 -1.00 -44.65
CA LYS A 753 15.05 -0.31 -45.31
C LYS A 753 13.78 -0.36 -44.47
N LEU A 754 13.05 0.76 -44.37
CA LEU A 754 11.76 0.82 -43.69
C LEU A 754 10.62 0.98 -44.70
N VAL A 755 9.63 0.11 -44.64
CA VAL A 755 8.40 0.20 -45.44
C VAL A 755 7.20 0.33 -44.50
N LEU A 756 6.35 1.32 -44.72
CA LEU A 756 5.15 1.59 -43.92
C LEU A 756 3.91 1.39 -44.80
N MET A 757 3.02 0.49 -44.42
CA MET A 757 1.82 0.16 -45.21
C MET A 757 0.55 0.60 -44.50
N SER A 758 -0.32 1.31 -45.22
CA SER A 758 -1.53 1.95 -44.68
C SER A 758 -2.73 1.72 -45.58
N ALA A 759 -3.90 1.47 -44.98
CA ALA A 759 -5.18 1.48 -45.69
C ALA A 759 -5.70 2.91 -45.93
N THR A 760 -5.17 3.92 -45.21
CA THR A 760 -5.66 5.30 -45.24
C THR A 760 -4.60 6.30 -45.75
N LEU A 761 -5.08 7.48 -46.13
CA LEU A 761 -4.33 8.51 -46.87
C LEU A 761 -3.36 9.37 -46.06
N ASP A 762 -3.14 9.07 -44.76
CA ASP A 762 -2.34 9.91 -43.84
C ASP A 762 -0.82 9.83 -44.03
N ALA A 763 -0.33 9.51 -45.24
CA ALA A 763 1.09 9.44 -45.54
C ALA A 763 1.84 10.73 -45.18
N ALA A 764 1.17 11.91 -45.24
CA ALA A 764 1.79 13.21 -44.97
C ALA A 764 2.34 13.37 -43.54
N SER A 765 1.71 12.78 -42.52
CA SER A 765 2.17 12.88 -41.13
C SER A 765 3.49 12.12 -40.95
N PHE A 766 3.53 10.86 -41.39
CA PHE A 766 4.72 10.03 -41.39
C PHE A 766 5.82 10.56 -42.33
N GLU A 767 5.47 11.10 -43.51
CA GLU A 767 6.42 11.73 -44.42
C GLU A 767 7.20 12.86 -43.73
N ASN A 768 6.51 13.77 -43.06
CA ASN A 768 7.13 14.87 -42.33
C ASN A 768 7.93 14.36 -41.11
N TYR A 769 7.38 13.39 -40.38
CA TYR A 769 8.01 12.77 -39.21
C TYR A 769 9.40 12.18 -39.51
N PHE A 770 9.56 11.47 -40.63
CA PHE A 770 10.84 10.90 -41.04
C PHE A 770 11.75 11.92 -41.76
N ARG A 771 11.20 12.82 -42.58
CA ARG A 771 12.00 13.91 -43.22
C ARG A 771 12.65 14.84 -42.20
N SER A 772 12.03 15.07 -41.05
CA SER A 772 12.58 15.89 -39.95
C SER A 772 13.95 15.41 -39.41
N GLN A 773 14.34 14.16 -39.67
CA GLN A 773 15.63 13.58 -39.29
C GLN A 773 16.60 13.39 -40.48
N GLY A 774 16.36 14.07 -41.60
CA GLY A 774 17.24 13.99 -42.77
C GLY A 774 17.28 12.59 -43.40
N LEU A 775 16.14 11.89 -43.41
CA LEU A 775 15.94 10.61 -44.09
C LEU A 775 15.21 10.82 -45.43
N ARG A 776 15.58 10.06 -46.46
CA ARG A 776 14.87 10.04 -47.75
C ARG A 776 13.56 9.27 -47.60
N VAL A 777 12.43 9.91 -47.87
CA VAL A 777 11.09 9.33 -47.73
C VAL A 777 10.31 9.36 -49.04
N GLY A 778 10.08 8.17 -49.60
CA GLY A 778 9.21 7.93 -50.74
C GLY A 778 7.75 7.71 -50.31
N SER A 779 6.81 8.08 -51.17
CA SER A 779 5.37 8.02 -50.88
C SER A 779 4.59 7.53 -52.11
N LEU A 780 3.91 6.41 -51.97
CA LEU A 780 3.12 5.76 -53.02
C LEU A 780 1.65 5.75 -52.61
N ARG A 781 0.85 6.55 -53.32
CA ARG A 781 -0.59 6.71 -53.07
C ARG A 781 -1.37 6.15 -54.26
N ARG A 782 -2.51 5.50 -53.99
CA ARG A 782 -3.43 4.85 -54.95
C ARG A 782 -2.94 3.50 -55.52
N CYS A 783 -2.76 2.50 -54.66
CA CYS A 783 -2.75 1.10 -55.11
C CYS A 783 -4.19 0.58 -55.30
N GLY A 784 -4.96 1.14 -56.25
CA GLY A 784 -6.38 0.82 -56.45
C GLY A 784 -7.08 1.63 -57.55
N HIS A 785 -8.24 1.15 -58.01
CA HIS A 785 -9.07 1.83 -59.02
C HIS A 785 -9.82 3.04 -58.43
N PRO A 786 -10.15 4.06 -59.25
CA PRO A 786 -10.91 5.24 -58.81
C PRO A 786 -12.41 4.90 -58.67
N GLY A 787 -12.80 4.16 -57.62
CA GLY A 787 -14.11 3.48 -57.58
C GLY A 787 -14.97 3.60 -56.31
N GLN A 788 -14.40 3.77 -55.10
CA GLN A 788 -15.22 3.86 -53.87
C GLN A 788 -14.47 4.58 -52.73
N LEU A 789 -14.98 5.73 -52.28
CA LEU A 789 -14.43 6.39 -51.08
C LEU A 789 -14.77 5.59 -49.83
N ALA A 790 -13.74 5.01 -49.19
CA ALA A 790 -13.77 4.61 -47.79
C ALA A 790 -13.87 5.85 -46.89
N SER A 791 -15.08 6.39 -46.77
CA SER A 791 -15.36 7.62 -46.02
C SER A 791 -15.22 7.39 -44.51
N ARG A 792 -14.34 8.19 -43.88
CA ARG A 792 -14.16 8.30 -42.42
C ARG A 792 -13.86 6.98 -41.68
N GLY A 793 -12.79 6.30 -42.11
CA GLY A 793 -12.05 5.36 -41.25
C GLY A 793 -12.70 3.98 -41.00
N GLU A 794 -13.86 3.68 -41.57
CA GLU A 794 -14.47 2.36 -41.45
C GLU A 794 -13.72 1.32 -42.31
N VAL A 795 -13.20 0.27 -41.65
CA VAL A 795 -12.71 -0.93 -42.33
C VAL A 795 -13.91 -1.71 -42.85
N VAL A 796 -14.35 -1.36 -44.06
CA VAL A 796 -15.21 -2.24 -44.86
C VAL A 796 -14.42 -3.52 -45.09
N GLN A 797 -14.88 -4.65 -44.54
CA GLN A 797 -14.38 -5.96 -44.94
C GLN A 797 -14.62 -6.10 -46.45
N ALA A 798 -13.54 -6.19 -47.23
CA ALA A 798 -13.61 -6.31 -48.67
C ALA A 798 -14.38 -7.60 -49.02
N GLY A 799 -15.63 -7.43 -49.49
CA GLY A 799 -16.46 -8.55 -49.89
C GLY A 799 -15.86 -9.26 -51.09
N VAL A 800 -15.93 -10.59 -51.11
CA VAL A 800 -15.56 -11.42 -52.28
C VAL A 800 -16.43 -11.08 -53.51
N GLN A 801 -17.55 -10.40 -53.29
CA GLN A 801 -18.46 -9.82 -54.27
C GLN A 801 -19.04 -8.50 -53.71
N ALA A 802 -19.72 -7.72 -54.55
CA ALA A 802 -20.36 -6.46 -54.14
C ALA A 802 -21.37 -6.67 -53.00
N GLY A 803 -21.10 -6.05 -51.85
CA GLY A 803 -21.90 -6.16 -50.62
C GLY A 803 -22.69 -4.90 -50.26
N LYS A 804 -23.52 -5.00 -49.21
CA LYS A 804 -24.22 -3.86 -48.60
C LYS A 804 -23.72 -3.66 -47.17
N CYS A 805 -23.23 -2.46 -46.85
CA CYS A 805 -22.88 -2.05 -45.49
C CYS A 805 -24.08 -1.36 -44.83
N TYR A 806 -24.41 -1.74 -43.59
CA TYR A 806 -25.50 -1.16 -42.81
C TYR A 806 -24.94 -0.38 -41.63
N LYS A 807 -24.75 0.93 -41.81
CA LYS A 807 -24.29 1.86 -40.75
C LYS A 807 -25.40 2.02 -39.70
N LEU A 808 -25.14 1.63 -38.45
CA LEU A 808 -26.11 1.69 -37.34
C LEU A 808 -26.15 3.07 -36.64
N TYR A 809 -26.00 4.14 -37.41
CA TYR A 809 -26.00 5.53 -36.94
C TYR A 809 -26.60 6.46 -38.01
N THR A 810 -27.04 7.65 -37.59
CA THR A 810 -27.63 8.63 -38.52
C THR A 810 -26.54 9.42 -39.26
N ARG A 811 -26.86 9.91 -40.47
CA ARG A 811 -25.96 10.81 -41.22
C ARG A 811 -25.60 12.09 -40.45
N ASN A 812 -26.45 12.56 -39.55
CA ASN A 812 -26.14 13.72 -38.70
C ASN A 812 -25.03 13.38 -37.69
N LEU A 813 -25.10 12.20 -37.07
CA LEU A 813 -24.02 11.70 -36.20
C LEU A 813 -22.74 11.45 -37.01
N GLU A 814 -22.85 10.83 -38.20
CA GLU A 814 -21.73 10.60 -39.13
C GLU A 814 -20.97 11.88 -39.50
N MET A 815 -21.68 13.00 -39.70
CA MET A 815 -21.07 14.30 -39.96
C MET A 815 -20.36 14.89 -38.72
N GLN A 816 -20.89 14.66 -37.52
CA GLN A 816 -20.33 15.13 -36.24
C GLN A 816 -19.17 14.26 -35.71
N MET A 817 -19.08 12.99 -36.13
CA MET A 817 -17.99 12.10 -35.77
C MET A 817 -16.65 12.61 -36.33
N ALA A 818 -15.60 12.54 -35.51
CA ALA A 818 -14.23 12.80 -35.94
C ALA A 818 -13.82 11.84 -37.07
N GLU A 819 -13.00 12.30 -38.02
CA GLU A 819 -12.57 11.49 -39.17
C GLU A 819 -11.81 10.22 -38.76
N ARG A 820 -11.13 10.27 -37.61
CA ARG A 820 -10.23 9.22 -37.08
C ARG A 820 -10.25 9.24 -35.55
N PRO A 821 -10.01 8.10 -34.87
CA PRO A 821 -9.78 8.07 -33.42
C PRO A 821 -8.45 8.76 -33.05
N GLU A 822 -8.31 9.20 -31.80
CA GLU A 822 -7.03 9.74 -31.31
C GLU A 822 -5.99 8.61 -31.10
N PRO A 823 -4.70 8.81 -31.48
CA PRO A 823 -3.63 7.84 -31.28
C PRO A 823 -3.51 7.34 -29.84
N GLU A 824 -3.19 6.06 -29.69
CA GLU A 824 -3.31 5.35 -28.42
C GLU A 824 -2.44 5.93 -27.30
N ILE A 825 -1.25 6.40 -27.67
CA ILE A 825 -0.26 7.09 -26.82
C ILE A 825 -0.80 8.35 -26.09
N ARG A 826 -1.99 8.86 -26.45
CA ARG A 826 -2.64 9.98 -25.74
C ARG A 826 -3.82 9.59 -24.85
N ARG A 827 -4.32 8.35 -24.98
CA ARG A 827 -5.56 7.88 -24.31
C ARG A 827 -5.38 6.67 -23.39
N VAL A 828 -4.15 6.18 -23.24
CA VAL A 828 -3.80 5.00 -22.41
C VAL A 828 -2.70 5.38 -21.41
N PRO A 829 -2.72 4.85 -20.16
CA PRO A 829 -1.64 5.01 -19.20
C PRO A 829 -0.27 4.56 -19.75
N LEU A 830 0.79 5.28 -19.39
CA LEU A 830 2.10 5.21 -20.07
C LEU A 830 3.18 4.49 -19.27
N GLU A 831 2.86 3.88 -18.14
CA GLU A 831 3.84 3.32 -17.19
C GLU A 831 4.66 2.18 -17.83
N GLN A 832 4.01 1.22 -18.49
CA GLN A 832 4.71 0.12 -19.18
C GLN A 832 5.63 0.63 -20.31
N MET A 833 5.23 1.71 -20.99
CA MET A 833 6.04 2.34 -22.04
C MET A 833 7.24 3.09 -21.44
N CYS A 834 7.02 3.90 -20.40
CA CYS A 834 8.08 4.64 -19.71
C CYS A 834 9.12 3.69 -19.10
N LEU A 835 8.67 2.55 -18.56
CA LEU A 835 9.55 1.49 -18.09
C LEU A 835 10.28 0.80 -19.24
N SER A 836 9.61 0.53 -20.35
CA SER A 836 10.24 -0.03 -21.56
C SER A 836 11.35 0.88 -22.11
N VAL A 837 11.15 2.21 -22.09
CA VAL A 837 12.16 3.20 -22.47
C VAL A 837 13.35 3.20 -21.51
N ARG A 838 13.11 3.13 -20.19
CA ARG A 838 14.18 2.99 -19.17
C ARG A 838 14.94 1.66 -19.28
N ALA A 839 14.25 0.56 -19.60
CA ALA A 839 14.87 -0.75 -19.85
C ALA A 839 15.69 -0.79 -21.16
N MET A 840 15.35 0.06 -22.13
CA MET A 840 16.23 0.38 -23.28
C MET A 840 17.36 1.36 -22.92
N GLY A 841 17.60 1.63 -21.63
CA GLY A 841 18.70 2.46 -21.11
C GLY A 841 18.56 3.97 -21.36
N MET A 842 17.42 4.41 -21.89
CA MET A 842 17.19 5.82 -22.20
C MET A 842 16.68 6.55 -20.95
N ARG A 843 17.58 7.32 -20.32
CA ARG A 843 17.30 8.07 -19.08
C ARG A 843 16.22 9.15 -19.27
N ASP A 844 16.30 9.97 -20.33
CA ASP A 844 15.28 10.99 -20.60
C ASP A 844 14.10 10.41 -21.40
N VAL A 845 13.13 9.88 -20.66
CA VAL A 845 11.87 9.35 -21.20
C VAL A 845 11.00 10.45 -21.82
N ALA A 846 11.04 11.67 -21.27
CA ALA A 846 10.21 12.77 -21.74
C ALA A 846 10.70 13.30 -23.10
N ALA A 847 12.01 13.49 -23.26
CA ALA A 847 12.60 13.82 -24.56
C ALA A 847 12.49 12.66 -25.56
N PHE A 848 12.59 11.40 -25.11
CA PHE A 848 12.36 10.26 -26.02
C PHE A 848 10.93 10.23 -26.55
N LEU A 849 9.91 10.28 -25.68
CA LEU A 849 8.50 10.22 -26.09
C LEU A 849 8.01 11.50 -26.76
N GLY A 850 8.60 12.66 -26.43
CA GLY A 850 8.43 13.93 -27.15
C GLY A 850 8.87 13.86 -28.62
N ARG A 851 9.75 12.92 -28.98
CA ARG A 851 10.20 12.67 -30.36
C ARG A 851 9.34 11.64 -31.12
N SER A 852 8.24 11.13 -30.57
CA SER A 852 7.37 10.13 -31.23
C SER A 852 6.46 10.72 -32.34
N PRO A 853 5.80 9.89 -33.18
CA PRO A 853 4.93 10.37 -34.27
C PRO A 853 3.74 11.22 -33.79
N THR A 854 3.32 11.07 -32.55
CA THR A 854 2.35 11.95 -31.89
C THR A 854 2.67 11.98 -30.40
N PRO A 855 3.34 13.02 -29.88
CA PRO A 855 3.82 13.02 -28.52
C PRO A 855 2.66 12.99 -27.50
N PRO A 856 2.85 12.30 -26.36
CA PRO A 856 1.93 12.34 -25.22
C PRO A 856 1.99 13.70 -24.51
N ALA A 857 1.04 13.94 -23.60
CA ALA A 857 1.13 15.07 -22.67
C ALA A 857 2.26 14.83 -21.65
N SER A 858 3.06 15.86 -21.35
CA SER A 858 4.13 15.79 -20.33
C SER A 858 3.60 15.31 -18.97
N THR A 859 2.45 15.83 -18.55
CA THR A 859 1.77 15.43 -17.30
C THR A 859 1.45 13.93 -17.22
N ALA A 860 1.21 13.25 -18.35
CA ALA A 860 0.99 11.80 -18.39
C ALA A 860 2.31 11.02 -18.24
N VAL A 861 3.42 11.54 -18.80
CA VAL A 861 4.76 10.97 -18.61
C VAL A 861 5.25 11.18 -17.18
N ASP A 862 5.04 12.38 -16.61
CA ASP A 862 5.37 12.69 -15.21
C ASP A 862 4.58 11.83 -14.23
N GLY A 863 3.28 11.62 -14.49
CA GLY A 863 2.43 10.71 -13.73
C GLY A 863 2.92 9.27 -13.81
N ALA A 864 3.28 8.81 -15.01
CA ALA A 864 3.80 7.47 -15.22
C ALA A 864 5.15 7.23 -14.50
N ILE A 865 6.09 8.19 -14.56
CA ILE A 865 7.38 8.10 -13.85
C ILE A 865 7.17 8.08 -12.32
N LYS A 866 6.24 8.89 -11.79
CA LYS A 866 5.86 8.86 -10.36
C LYS A 866 5.29 7.50 -9.96
N MET A 867 4.41 6.92 -10.78
CA MET A 867 3.86 5.58 -10.54
C MET A 867 4.94 4.49 -10.59
N LEU A 868 5.93 4.59 -11.50
CA LEU A 868 7.07 3.66 -11.55
C LEU A 868 7.98 3.74 -10.32
N ARG A 869 8.26 4.95 -9.81
CA ARG A 869 8.98 5.16 -8.54
C ARG A 869 8.19 4.62 -7.34
N ARG A 870 6.88 4.91 -7.27
CA ARG A 870 5.96 4.36 -6.25
C ARG A 870 5.93 2.82 -6.27
N MET A 871 6.01 2.24 -7.46
CA MET A 871 6.10 0.79 -7.67
C MET A 871 7.51 0.23 -7.41
N GLY A 872 8.52 1.01 -7.02
CA GLY A 872 9.89 0.53 -6.82
C GLY A 872 10.55 -0.02 -8.09
N ALA A 873 10.01 0.29 -9.28
CA ALA A 873 10.60 -0.09 -10.56
C ALA A 873 11.74 0.86 -10.98
N LEU A 874 11.79 2.05 -10.38
CA LEU A 874 12.86 3.04 -10.51
C LEU A 874 13.28 3.50 -9.11
N ASP A 875 14.58 3.53 -8.85
CA ASP A 875 15.17 4.21 -7.69
C ASP A 875 15.82 5.50 -8.18
N GLY A 876 15.31 6.65 -7.73
CA GLY A 876 15.62 7.95 -8.34
C GLY A 876 15.37 7.95 -9.85
N ASP A 877 16.45 7.86 -10.63
CA ASP A 877 16.43 7.76 -12.10
C ASP A 877 17.08 6.47 -12.66
N GLU A 878 17.51 5.55 -11.81
CA GLU A 878 18.06 4.26 -12.22
C GLU A 878 17.02 3.14 -12.15
N LEU A 879 17.21 2.11 -12.97
CA LEU A 879 16.31 0.95 -13.09
C LEU A 879 16.65 -0.09 -12.02
N THR A 880 15.67 -0.46 -11.20
CA THR A 880 15.87 -1.52 -10.18
C THR A 880 15.89 -2.91 -10.83
N ALA A 881 16.46 -3.91 -10.15
CA ALA A 881 16.40 -5.30 -10.61
C ALA A 881 14.95 -5.78 -10.81
N LEU A 882 14.08 -5.34 -9.91
CA LEU A 882 12.62 -5.38 -10.03
C LEU A 882 12.12 -4.75 -11.34
N GLY A 883 12.41 -3.46 -11.58
CA GLY A 883 11.96 -2.75 -12.79
C GLY A 883 12.42 -3.41 -14.10
N GLN A 884 13.63 -3.97 -14.12
CA GLN A 884 14.16 -4.69 -15.27
C GLN A 884 13.33 -5.96 -15.61
N GLN A 885 12.77 -6.64 -14.61
CA GLN A 885 11.88 -7.79 -14.85
C GLN A 885 10.48 -7.38 -15.27
N LEU A 886 9.92 -6.31 -14.68
CA LEU A 886 8.61 -5.81 -15.09
C LEU A 886 8.57 -5.33 -16.55
N ALA A 887 9.69 -4.81 -17.04
CA ALA A 887 9.85 -4.47 -18.47
C ALA A 887 9.81 -5.72 -19.38
N MET A 888 10.24 -6.88 -18.87
CA MET A 888 10.33 -8.14 -19.60
C MET A 888 9.03 -8.97 -19.58
N ILE A 889 8.10 -8.69 -18.65
CA ILE A 889 6.83 -9.39 -18.52
C ILE A 889 5.73 -8.65 -19.30
N PRO A 890 5.21 -9.20 -20.42
CA PRO A 890 4.10 -8.62 -21.17
C PRO A 890 2.74 -8.85 -20.48
N ALA A 891 2.45 -8.01 -19.48
CA ALA A 891 1.19 -7.85 -18.76
C ALA A 891 1.01 -6.37 -18.33
N ASP A 892 -0.12 -6.01 -17.71
CA ASP A 892 -0.20 -4.78 -16.90
C ASP A 892 0.87 -4.84 -15.81
N LEU A 893 1.54 -3.72 -15.51
CA LEU A 893 2.59 -3.66 -14.51
C LEU A 893 2.19 -4.35 -13.21
N ARG A 894 0.97 -4.15 -12.70
CA ARG A 894 0.50 -4.73 -11.43
C ARG A 894 0.36 -6.24 -11.51
N CYS A 895 -0.13 -6.77 -12.62
CA CYS A 895 -0.17 -8.21 -12.90
C CYS A 895 1.24 -8.79 -13.03
N ALA A 896 2.13 -8.14 -13.80
CA ALA A 896 3.54 -8.53 -13.91
C ALA A 896 4.21 -8.57 -12.53
N LYS A 897 3.98 -7.53 -11.72
CA LYS A 897 4.49 -7.40 -10.36
C LYS A 897 3.95 -8.53 -9.46
N LEU A 898 2.66 -8.86 -9.54
CA LEU A 898 1.99 -9.89 -8.73
C LEU A 898 2.53 -11.30 -8.99
N MET A 899 2.58 -11.71 -10.26
CA MET A 899 2.95 -13.08 -10.65
C MET A 899 4.28 -13.53 -10.04
N VAL A 900 5.17 -12.58 -9.79
CA VAL A 900 6.50 -12.85 -9.27
C VAL A 900 6.55 -13.05 -7.77
N TYR A 901 5.88 -12.25 -6.93
CA TYR A 901 5.85 -12.61 -5.50
C TYR A 901 5.22 -14.00 -5.31
N GLY A 902 4.36 -14.42 -6.23
CA GLY A 902 4.05 -15.83 -6.46
C GLY A 902 5.27 -16.75 -6.61
N SER A 903 6.17 -16.52 -7.57
CA SER A 903 7.40 -17.32 -7.73
C SER A 903 8.39 -17.26 -6.55
N ILE A 904 8.45 -16.15 -5.81
CA ILE A 904 9.41 -15.94 -4.71
C ILE A 904 8.88 -16.55 -3.40
N PHE A 905 7.61 -16.29 -3.05
CA PHE A 905 6.96 -16.83 -1.85
C PHE A 905 6.22 -18.16 -2.10
N GLY A 906 6.43 -18.80 -3.25
CA GLY A 906 5.90 -20.13 -3.58
C GLY A 906 4.44 -20.18 -4.08
N CYS A 907 3.67 -19.10 -3.99
CA CYS A 907 2.28 -18.98 -4.43
C CYS A 907 2.11 -18.60 -5.93
N LEU A 908 2.95 -19.14 -6.81
CA LEU A 908 3.01 -18.79 -8.24
C LEU A 908 1.70 -19.08 -9.00
N ASP A 909 1.12 -20.26 -8.79
CA ASP A 909 -0.05 -20.72 -9.55
C ASP A 909 -1.26 -19.80 -9.35
N ASP A 910 -1.50 -19.43 -8.09
CA ASP A 910 -2.54 -18.50 -7.66
C ASP A 910 -2.27 -17.09 -8.19
N SER A 911 -1.03 -16.62 -8.10
CA SER A 911 -0.62 -15.28 -8.56
C SER A 911 -0.78 -15.11 -10.08
N VAL A 912 -0.47 -16.15 -10.86
CA VAL A 912 -0.71 -16.19 -12.31
C VAL A 912 -2.19 -16.26 -12.64
N THR A 913 -2.96 -17.06 -11.90
CA THR A 913 -4.40 -17.21 -12.13
C THR A 913 -5.17 -15.93 -11.80
N ILE A 914 -4.88 -15.28 -10.67
CA ILE A 914 -5.43 -13.94 -10.33
C ILE A 914 -5.03 -12.92 -11.41
N SER A 915 -3.78 -12.92 -11.85
CA SER A 915 -3.31 -12.01 -12.91
C SER A 915 -4.03 -12.24 -14.24
N ALA A 916 -4.37 -13.48 -14.59
CA ALA A 916 -5.15 -13.83 -15.78
C ALA A 916 -6.62 -13.40 -15.66
N ILE A 917 -7.25 -13.54 -14.48
CA ILE A 917 -8.58 -12.99 -14.18
C ILE A 917 -8.58 -11.47 -14.32
N LEU A 918 -7.64 -10.77 -13.66
CA LEU A 918 -7.50 -9.31 -13.70
C LEU A 918 -7.25 -8.76 -15.11
N SER A 919 -6.49 -9.49 -15.93
CA SER A 919 -6.18 -9.09 -17.32
C SER A 919 -7.31 -9.40 -18.31
N THR A 920 -8.31 -10.21 -17.91
CA THR A 920 -9.41 -10.66 -18.78
C THR A 920 -10.73 -10.02 -18.34
N ARG A 921 -11.30 -10.50 -17.23
CA ARG A 921 -12.44 -10.01 -16.43
C ARG A 921 -12.82 -11.11 -15.43
N SER A 922 -13.67 -10.79 -14.44
CA SER A 922 -14.33 -11.79 -13.60
C SER A 922 -15.05 -12.85 -14.45
N PRO A 923 -14.98 -14.15 -14.10
CA PRO A 923 -15.69 -15.20 -14.83
C PRO A 923 -17.20 -15.19 -14.58
N PHE A 924 -17.69 -14.53 -13.53
CA PHE A 924 -19.11 -14.50 -13.17
C PHE A 924 -19.94 -13.55 -14.05
N LEU A 925 -21.14 -13.99 -14.40
CA LEU A 925 -22.15 -13.24 -15.14
C LEU A 925 -23.21 -12.68 -14.17
N SER A 926 -23.64 -11.43 -14.39
CA SER A 926 -24.72 -10.81 -13.61
C SER A 926 -25.89 -10.39 -14.52
N PRO A 927 -26.62 -11.36 -15.11
CA PRO A 927 -27.77 -11.08 -15.96
C PRO A 927 -28.87 -10.35 -15.16
N PRO A 928 -29.50 -9.30 -15.71
CA PRO A 928 -30.35 -8.38 -14.94
C PRO A 928 -31.52 -9.08 -14.25
N ASP A 929 -32.14 -10.06 -14.91
CA ASP A 929 -33.34 -10.75 -14.43
C ASP A 929 -33.08 -11.84 -13.38
N LYS A 930 -31.81 -12.22 -13.17
CA LYS A 930 -31.39 -13.27 -12.21
C LYS A 930 -30.29 -12.80 -11.26
N ARG A 931 -30.18 -11.49 -11.01
CA ARG A 931 -29.09 -10.90 -10.21
C ARG A 931 -28.92 -11.51 -8.82
N ASP A 932 -30.01 -11.78 -8.12
CA ASP A 932 -29.95 -12.31 -6.75
C ASP A 932 -29.47 -13.78 -6.74
N LEU A 933 -29.93 -14.60 -7.69
CA LEU A 933 -29.45 -15.98 -7.89
C LEU A 933 -27.98 -16.03 -8.31
N ALA A 934 -27.56 -15.14 -9.21
CA ALA A 934 -26.16 -15.01 -9.63
C ALA A 934 -25.26 -14.56 -8.46
N LYS A 935 -25.77 -13.70 -7.58
CA LYS A 935 -25.07 -13.33 -6.34
C LYS A 935 -24.99 -14.51 -5.39
N GLU A 936 -26.09 -15.22 -5.13
CA GLU A 936 -26.11 -16.41 -4.27
C GLU A 936 -25.13 -17.49 -4.76
N ALA A 937 -25.09 -17.76 -6.08
CA ALA A 937 -24.12 -18.67 -6.68
C ALA A 937 -22.67 -18.21 -6.42
N ARG A 938 -22.36 -16.91 -6.59
CA ARG A 938 -21.03 -16.36 -6.30
C ARG A 938 -20.65 -16.46 -4.82
N MET A 939 -21.59 -16.30 -3.90
CA MET A 939 -21.35 -16.47 -2.45
C MET A 939 -20.91 -17.91 -2.09
N ARG A 940 -21.24 -18.93 -2.89
CA ARG A 940 -20.82 -20.34 -2.61
C ARG A 940 -19.31 -20.54 -2.70
N PHE A 941 -18.62 -19.69 -3.46
CA PHE A 941 -17.16 -19.73 -3.64
C PHE A 941 -16.43 -18.78 -2.67
N GLU A 942 -17.14 -18.01 -1.83
CA GLU A 942 -16.53 -17.07 -0.89
C GLU A 942 -16.14 -17.78 0.43
N GLN A 943 -14.84 -17.74 0.77
CA GLN A 943 -14.30 -18.23 2.04
C GLN A 943 -14.04 -17.11 3.06
N GLY A 944 -14.53 -15.88 2.76
CA GLY A 944 -14.26 -14.66 3.53
C GLY A 944 -13.09 -13.84 3.00
N ASP A 945 -12.56 -14.18 1.81
CA ASP A 945 -11.37 -13.61 1.18
C ASP A 945 -11.67 -12.55 0.07
N GLY A 946 -12.93 -12.17 -0.10
CA GLY A 946 -13.33 -11.12 -1.06
C GLY A 946 -13.30 -11.55 -2.53
N ASP A 947 -13.42 -10.56 -3.43
CA ASP A 947 -13.80 -10.76 -4.83
C ASP A 947 -12.80 -11.60 -5.62
N LEU A 948 -11.49 -11.28 -5.55
CA LEU A 948 -10.49 -11.94 -6.40
C LEU A 948 -10.18 -13.39 -5.99
N LEU A 949 -10.29 -13.70 -4.69
CA LEU A 949 -10.06 -15.05 -4.19
C LEU A 949 -11.31 -15.94 -4.34
N THR A 950 -12.51 -15.33 -4.33
CA THR A 950 -13.76 -15.98 -4.77
C THR A 950 -13.69 -16.36 -6.27
N ASP A 951 -13.22 -15.45 -7.12
CA ASP A 951 -13.05 -15.71 -8.56
C ASP A 951 -11.94 -16.75 -8.84
N LEU A 952 -10.87 -16.76 -8.03
CA LEU A 952 -9.82 -17.78 -8.07
C LEU A 952 -10.37 -19.17 -7.70
N ALA A 953 -11.17 -19.27 -6.64
CA ALA A 953 -11.77 -20.54 -6.21
C ALA A 953 -12.65 -21.14 -7.32
N ALA A 954 -13.53 -20.32 -7.92
CA ALA A 954 -14.36 -20.72 -9.05
C ALA A 954 -13.55 -21.17 -10.29
N TYR A 955 -12.42 -20.52 -10.58
CA TYR A 955 -11.50 -20.99 -11.63
C TYR A 955 -10.85 -22.32 -11.25
N LYS A 956 -10.34 -22.48 -10.02
CA LYS A 956 -9.65 -23.69 -9.56
C LYS A 956 -10.53 -24.94 -9.62
N GLU A 957 -11.80 -24.82 -9.26
CA GLU A 957 -12.77 -25.93 -9.32
C GLU A 957 -13.02 -26.38 -10.77
N TRP A 958 -13.30 -25.43 -11.67
CA TRP A 958 -13.44 -25.69 -13.12
C TRP A 958 -12.16 -26.28 -13.74
N ASP A 959 -10.98 -25.78 -13.35
CA ASP A 959 -9.68 -26.24 -13.83
C ASP A 959 -9.34 -27.65 -13.33
N SER A 960 -9.80 -28.04 -12.12
CA SER A 960 -9.75 -29.43 -11.67
C SER A 960 -10.64 -30.31 -12.52
N MET A 961 -11.94 -30.02 -12.61
CA MET A 961 -12.88 -30.82 -13.42
C MET A 961 -12.37 -31.03 -14.86
N LYS A 962 -11.76 -30.00 -15.45
CA LYS A 962 -11.13 -30.03 -16.78
C LYS A 962 -9.87 -30.90 -16.83
N ARG A 963 -9.04 -30.92 -15.79
CA ARG A 963 -7.88 -31.83 -15.64
C ARG A 963 -8.31 -33.27 -15.38
N ASP A 964 -9.39 -33.47 -14.65
CA ASP A 964 -10.00 -34.77 -14.31
C ASP A 964 -10.73 -35.43 -15.51
N GLY A 965 -10.60 -34.87 -16.72
CA GLY A 965 -11.15 -35.42 -17.96
C GLY A 965 -12.64 -35.19 -18.18
N THR A 966 -13.28 -34.34 -17.37
CA THR A 966 -14.75 -34.11 -17.43
C THR A 966 -15.18 -33.66 -18.83
N PRO A 967 -16.18 -34.32 -19.46
CA PRO A 967 -16.59 -34.00 -20.82
C PRO A 967 -17.11 -32.55 -20.96
N PRO A 968 -16.84 -31.84 -22.08
CA PRO A 968 -17.15 -30.41 -22.22
C PRO A 968 -18.61 -30.01 -22.00
N ARG A 969 -19.56 -30.95 -22.15
CA ARG A 969 -20.98 -30.71 -21.82
C ARG A 969 -21.20 -30.53 -20.31
N GLN A 970 -20.57 -31.35 -19.47
CA GLN A 970 -20.68 -31.23 -18.01
C GLN A 970 -19.94 -29.98 -17.50
N LEU A 971 -18.80 -29.62 -18.10
CA LEU A 971 -18.13 -28.35 -17.82
C LEU A 971 -18.99 -27.12 -18.17
N ARG A 972 -19.82 -27.19 -19.23
CA ARG A 972 -20.79 -26.13 -19.55
C ARG A 972 -21.95 -26.09 -18.57
N ASN A 973 -22.55 -27.24 -18.23
CA ASN A 973 -23.58 -27.29 -17.19
C ASN A 973 -23.10 -26.64 -15.87
N PHE A 974 -21.91 -27.01 -15.38
CA PHE A 974 -21.30 -26.39 -14.20
C PHE A 974 -21.15 -24.87 -14.32
N CYS A 975 -20.86 -24.36 -15.52
CA CYS A 975 -20.80 -22.92 -15.76
C CYS A 975 -22.20 -22.29 -15.69
N ASP A 976 -23.19 -22.88 -16.37
CA ASP A 976 -24.56 -22.36 -16.42
C ASP A 976 -25.23 -22.38 -15.02
N ASP A 977 -25.02 -23.45 -14.24
CA ASP A 977 -25.56 -23.63 -12.88
C ASP A 977 -24.96 -22.64 -11.85
N ASN A 978 -23.73 -22.19 -12.08
CA ASN A 978 -23.01 -21.25 -11.20
C ASN A 978 -22.88 -19.83 -11.79
N PHE A 979 -23.59 -19.53 -12.89
CA PHE A 979 -23.53 -18.25 -13.61
C PHE A 979 -22.11 -17.85 -14.07
N LEU A 980 -21.24 -18.83 -14.37
CA LEU A 980 -19.89 -18.61 -14.90
C LEU A 980 -19.91 -18.57 -16.45
N SER A 981 -18.99 -17.82 -17.03
CA SER A 981 -18.82 -17.74 -18.49
C SER A 981 -17.76 -18.74 -18.95
N TYR A 982 -18.19 -19.86 -19.57
CA TYR A 982 -17.29 -20.88 -20.14
C TYR A 982 -16.22 -20.27 -21.06
N LEU A 983 -16.60 -19.33 -21.93
CA LEU A 983 -15.67 -18.62 -22.82
C LEU A 983 -14.62 -17.83 -22.02
N THR A 984 -15.05 -17.06 -21.02
CA THR A 984 -14.15 -16.28 -20.17
C THR A 984 -13.20 -17.17 -19.37
N LEU A 985 -13.67 -18.33 -18.89
CA LEU A 985 -12.81 -19.32 -18.23
C LEU A 985 -11.78 -19.93 -19.19
N THR A 986 -12.14 -20.19 -20.45
CA THR A 986 -11.15 -20.60 -21.47
C THR A 986 -10.16 -19.48 -21.82
N ASP A 987 -10.59 -18.22 -21.85
CA ASP A 987 -9.72 -17.06 -22.09
C ASP A 987 -8.74 -16.84 -20.93
N ILE A 988 -9.21 -16.95 -19.68
CA ILE A 988 -8.37 -16.94 -18.47
C ILE A 988 -7.36 -18.09 -18.51
N SER A 989 -7.78 -19.30 -18.90
CA SER A 989 -6.91 -20.47 -19.03
C SER A 989 -5.80 -20.27 -20.08
N ALA A 990 -6.14 -19.68 -21.24
CA ALA A 990 -5.18 -19.33 -22.29
C ALA A 990 -4.25 -18.17 -21.89
N THR A 991 -4.73 -17.20 -21.10
CA THR A 991 -3.92 -16.11 -20.55
C THR A 991 -2.96 -16.61 -19.47
N ARG A 992 -3.41 -17.51 -18.59
CA ARG A 992 -2.59 -18.24 -17.60
C ARG A 992 -1.46 -19.03 -18.28
N GLN A 993 -1.75 -19.74 -19.38
CA GLN A 993 -0.72 -20.40 -20.20
C GLN A 993 0.28 -19.40 -20.83
N GLN A 994 -0.20 -18.28 -21.37
CA GLN A 994 0.67 -17.22 -21.92
C GLN A 994 1.54 -16.55 -20.84
N PHE A 995 1.10 -16.52 -19.58
CA PHE A 995 1.89 -16.04 -18.46
C PHE A 995 2.91 -17.08 -17.98
N TYR A 996 2.57 -18.36 -17.83
CA TYR A 996 3.59 -19.39 -17.53
C TYR A 996 4.67 -19.44 -18.61
N GLY A 997 4.30 -19.38 -19.89
CA GLY A 997 5.26 -19.32 -21.02
C GLY A 997 6.05 -18.01 -21.13
N ALA A 998 5.78 -17.02 -20.27
CA ALA A 998 6.62 -15.84 -20.10
C ALA A 998 7.43 -15.88 -18.79
N LEU A 999 6.92 -16.54 -17.74
CA LEU A 999 7.55 -16.67 -16.42
C LEU A 999 8.53 -17.84 -16.33
N SER A 1000 8.43 -18.82 -17.24
CA SER A 1000 9.55 -19.73 -17.56
C SER A 1000 10.75 -19.00 -18.17
N GLU A 1001 10.59 -17.71 -18.50
CA GLU A 1001 11.64 -16.79 -18.96
C GLU A 1001 11.78 -15.56 -18.00
N MET A 1002 11.88 -15.82 -16.68
CA MET A 1002 12.28 -14.89 -15.57
C MET A 1002 11.14 -14.12 -14.82
N ALA A 1003 11.48 -13.47 -13.69
CA ALA A 1003 10.54 -12.90 -12.68
C ALA A 1003 11.14 -11.85 -11.67
N SER A 1004 10.49 -10.66 -11.42
CA SER A 1004 10.44 -9.78 -10.16
C SER A 1004 9.25 -8.76 -10.19
N ALA A 1005 8.49 -8.28 -9.15
CA ALA A 1005 8.20 -8.57 -7.71
C ALA A 1005 7.21 -7.51 -7.03
N PHE A 1006 6.03 -7.86 -6.46
CA PHE A 1006 4.73 -7.08 -6.30
C PHE A 1006 4.69 -5.73 -5.49
N SER A 1007 3.55 -4.99 -5.58
CA SER A 1007 3.10 -3.84 -4.75
C SER A 1007 1.60 -3.56 -4.98
N PRO A 1008 0.75 -3.39 -3.94
CA PRO A 1008 -0.69 -3.11 -4.08
C PRO A 1008 -1.06 -1.61 -4.05
N GLN A 1009 -2.23 -1.26 -4.60
CA GLN A 1009 -2.91 0.03 -4.32
C GLN A 1009 -3.82 -0.12 -3.08
N ILE A 1010 -3.81 0.87 -2.19
CA ILE A 1010 -4.34 0.75 -0.82
C ILE A 1010 -5.43 1.80 -0.54
N ALA A 1011 -6.55 1.36 0.03
CA ALA A 1011 -7.58 2.21 0.63
C ALA A 1011 -7.54 2.09 2.17
N ARG A 1012 -7.69 3.22 2.86
CA ARG A 1012 -7.74 3.28 4.33
C ARG A 1012 -9.19 3.17 4.82
N ILE A 1013 -9.43 2.28 5.78
CA ILE A 1013 -10.71 2.19 6.50
C ILE A 1013 -10.72 3.24 7.62
N GLN A 1014 -11.86 3.90 7.82
CA GLN A 1014 -12.15 4.64 9.05
C GLN A 1014 -13.43 4.08 9.70
N PHE A 1015 -13.23 3.47 10.87
CA PHE A 1015 -14.31 3.07 11.77
C PHE A 1015 -14.93 4.28 12.50
N PRO A 1016 -16.22 4.21 12.89
CA PRO A 1016 -16.83 5.18 13.80
C PRO A 1016 -16.39 4.95 15.26
N ASP A 1017 -16.59 5.95 16.12
CA ASP A 1017 -16.25 5.84 17.55
C ASP A 1017 -17.03 4.73 18.25
N LYS A 1018 -16.32 3.89 19.03
CA LYS A 1018 -16.89 2.75 19.76
C LYS A 1018 -18.01 3.19 20.70
N LYS A 1019 -19.14 2.47 20.67
CA LYS A 1019 -20.27 2.66 21.59
C LYS A 1019 -20.48 1.38 22.39
N PHE A 1020 -20.68 1.53 23.70
CA PHE A 1020 -20.94 0.42 24.61
C PHE A 1020 -22.36 0.50 25.16
N ALA A 1021 -23.00 -0.65 25.36
CA ALA A 1021 -24.21 -0.79 26.14
C ALA A 1021 -23.93 -1.63 27.40
N ASN A 1022 -24.53 -1.24 28.52
CA ASN A 1022 -24.37 -1.98 29.77
C ASN A 1022 -25.27 -3.22 29.76
N SER A 1023 -24.64 -4.40 29.80
CA SER A 1023 -25.26 -5.68 30.14
C SER A 1023 -24.98 -6.03 31.61
N MET A 1024 -25.62 -7.07 32.14
CA MET A 1024 -25.42 -7.49 33.53
C MET A 1024 -24.00 -8.03 33.82
N SER A 1025 -23.26 -8.42 32.79
CA SER A 1025 -21.86 -8.86 32.85
C SER A 1025 -20.82 -7.76 32.57
N GLY A 1026 -21.25 -6.53 32.23
CA GLY A 1026 -20.35 -5.43 31.92
C GLY A 1026 -20.76 -4.61 30.70
N ALA A 1027 -19.87 -3.72 30.26
CA ALA A 1027 -20.07 -2.88 29.07
C ALA A 1027 -19.75 -3.69 27.80
N VAL A 1028 -20.77 -4.05 27.03
CA VAL A 1028 -20.65 -4.79 25.76
C VAL A 1028 -20.57 -3.78 24.61
N GLU A 1029 -19.62 -3.96 23.71
CA GLU A 1029 -19.45 -3.11 22.53
C GLU A 1029 -20.57 -3.40 21.50
N LEU A 1030 -21.15 -2.36 20.89
CA LEU A 1030 -22.09 -2.52 19.78
C LEU A 1030 -21.34 -2.49 18.44
N ASP A 1031 -21.62 -3.48 17.59
CA ASP A 1031 -21.19 -3.49 16.20
C ASP A 1031 -21.72 -2.25 15.43
N PRO A 1032 -20.89 -1.60 14.61
CA PRO A 1032 -21.30 -0.43 13.85
C PRO A 1032 -22.09 -0.80 12.59
N GLU A 1033 -23.19 -0.08 12.31
CA GLU A 1033 -23.92 -0.22 11.03
C GLU A 1033 -22.97 -0.04 9.83
N ALA A 1034 -23.00 -0.96 8.86
CA ALA A 1034 -22.12 -0.90 7.68
C ALA A 1034 -22.21 0.41 6.85
N ARG A 1035 -23.31 1.18 6.98
CA ARG A 1035 -23.46 2.51 6.37
C ARG A 1035 -22.65 3.63 7.04
N ALA A 1036 -22.14 3.40 8.26
CA ALA A 1036 -21.35 4.36 9.01
C ALA A 1036 -19.85 4.34 8.64
N ILE A 1037 -19.36 3.21 8.12
CA ILE A 1037 -17.96 2.99 7.73
C ILE A 1037 -17.61 3.88 6.53
N LYS A 1038 -16.37 4.41 6.52
CA LYS A 1038 -15.88 5.31 5.46
C LYS A 1038 -14.55 4.80 4.92
N TYR A 1039 -14.49 4.65 3.60
CA TYR A 1039 -13.29 4.30 2.85
C TYR A 1039 -12.68 5.58 2.26
N PHE A 1040 -11.36 5.70 2.36
CA PHE A 1040 -10.61 6.82 1.80
C PHE A 1040 -9.48 6.35 0.88
N THR A 1041 -9.38 6.99 -0.28
CA THR A 1041 -8.23 6.92 -1.18
C THR A 1041 -7.49 8.25 -1.19
N GLU A 1042 -6.21 8.20 -1.55
CA GLU A 1042 -5.31 9.35 -1.64
C GLU A 1042 -5.81 10.42 -2.64
N GLU A 1043 -6.11 10.00 -3.88
CA GLU A 1043 -6.39 10.93 -4.99
C GLU A 1043 -7.81 11.53 -4.98
N GLN A 1044 -8.81 10.80 -4.46
CA GLN A 1044 -10.23 11.18 -4.58
C GLN A 1044 -10.95 11.33 -3.23
N GLY A 1045 -10.25 11.14 -2.11
CA GLY A 1045 -10.85 11.23 -0.78
C GLY A 1045 -11.86 10.11 -0.54
N ARG A 1046 -13.13 10.44 -0.27
CA ARG A 1046 -14.13 9.44 0.16
C ARG A 1046 -14.71 8.64 -1.01
N VAL A 1047 -14.53 7.33 -0.97
CA VAL A 1047 -15.08 6.36 -1.94
C VAL A 1047 -16.09 5.39 -1.30
N PHE A 1048 -16.75 4.58 -2.13
CA PHE A 1048 -17.79 3.63 -1.72
C PHE A 1048 -17.52 2.23 -2.30
N VAL A 1049 -17.97 1.15 -1.65
CA VAL A 1049 -17.88 -0.22 -2.22
C VAL A 1049 -18.92 -0.40 -3.32
N HIS A 1050 -18.56 -1.02 -4.45
CA HIS A 1050 -19.48 -1.30 -5.55
C HIS A 1050 -20.51 -2.41 -5.16
N PRO A 1051 -21.81 -2.29 -5.49
CA PRO A 1051 -22.84 -3.26 -5.08
C PRO A 1051 -22.67 -4.71 -5.55
N SER A 1052 -21.80 -4.97 -6.54
CA SER A 1052 -21.47 -6.33 -7.01
C SER A 1052 -20.35 -7.01 -6.21
N SER A 1053 -19.64 -6.29 -5.35
CA SER A 1053 -18.61 -6.86 -4.47
C SER A 1053 -19.26 -7.73 -3.39
N THR A 1054 -18.63 -8.84 -3.02
CA THR A 1054 -19.11 -9.68 -1.90
C THR A 1054 -19.12 -8.88 -0.58
N ILE A 1055 -18.05 -8.09 -0.36
CA ILE A 1055 -17.81 -7.26 0.82
C ILE A 1055 -18.85 -6.12 0.99
N PHE A 1056 -19.67 -5.81 -0.02
CA PHE A 1056 -20.71 -4.78 0.07
C PHE A 1056 -21.72 -4.98 1.23
N GLY A 1057 -21.87 -6.21 1.75
CA GLY A 1057 -22.76 -6.54 2.86
C GLY A 1057 -22.11 -6.72 4.24
N SER A 1058 -20.78 -6.76 4.34
CA SER A 1058 -20.08 -7.14 5.58
C SER A 1058 -20.19 -6.06 6.66
N GLN A 1059 -20.52 -6.47 7.89
CA GLN A 1059 -20.69 -5.56 9.03
C GLN A 1059 -19.56 -5.67 10.06
N SER A 1060 -18.98 -6.87 10.22
CA SER A 1060 -17.88 -7.14 11.14
C SER A 1060 -16.51 -7.01 10.47
N PHE A 1061 -15.61 -6.29 11.13
CA PHE A 1061 -14.19 -6.17 10.80
C PHE A 1061 -13.41 -6.53 12.07
N SER A 1062 -12.29 -7.24 11.95
CA SER A 1062 -11.40 -7.44 13.10
C SER A 1062 -10.81 -6.09 13.52
N GLY A 1063 -10.54 -5.91 14.82
CA GLY A 1063 -10.02 -4.65 15.36
C GLY A 1063 -8.67 -4.20 14.78
N SER A 1064 -7.96 -5.10 14.12
CA SER A 1064 -6.69 -4.88 13.40
C SER A 1064 -6.86 -4.42 11.94
N ALA A 1065 -8.04 -4.57 11.33
CA ALA A 1065 -8.25 -4.36 9.89
C ALA A 1065 -8.34 -2.88 9.49
N ALA A 1066 -7.22 -2.16 9.49
CA ALA A 1066 -7.16 -0.73 9.15
C ALA A 1066 -7.14 -0.41 7.63
N PHE A 1067 -6.81 -1.40 6.78
CA PHE A 1067 -6.51 -1.19 5.35
C PHE A 1067 -7.08 -2.30 4.45
N MET A 1068 -7.29 -1.97 3.16
CA MET A 1068 -7.69 -2.91 2.11
C MET A 1068 -6.98 -2.59 0.80
N SER A 1069 -6.75 -3.59 -0.04
CA SER A 1069 -6.30 -3.38 -1.43
C SER A 1069 -7.47 -3.34 -2.42
N TYR A 1070 -7.25 -2.70 -3.57
CA TYR A 1070 -8.20 -2.69 -4.69
C TYR A 1070 -7.47 -2.63 -6.05
N PHE A 1071 -8.14 -3.05 -7.12
CA PHE A 1071 -7.59 -3.00 -8.48
C PHE A 1071 -8.25 -1.97 -9.41
N SER A 1072 -9.56 -1.68 -9.24
CA SER A 1072 -10.26 -0.73 -10.11
C SER A 1072 -11.21 0.23 -9.37
N LEU A 1073 -11.21 1.48 -9.83
CA LEU A 1073 -12.16 2.53 -9.44
C LEU A 1073 -13.10 2.81 -10.61
N ILE A 1074 -14.40 2.92 -10.33
CA ILE A 1074 -15.44 3.18 -11.32
C ILE A 1074 -16.24 4.40 -10.88
N SER A 1075 -16.17 5.47 -11.65
CA SER A 1075 -17.02 6.65 -11.46
C SER A 1075 -18.31 6.52 -12.27
N THR A 1076 -19.46 6.67 -11.61
CA THR A 1076 -20.77 6.74 -12.27
C THR A 1076 -21.62 7.87 -11.67
N SER A 1077 -22.43 7.57 -10.64
CA SER A 1077 -23.10 8.57 -9.80
C SER A 1077 -22.24 9.01 -8.62
N LYS A 1078 -21.22 8.20 -8.29
CA LYS A 1078 -20.17 8.38 -7.27
C LYS A 1078 -18.95 7.57 -7.72
N THR A 1079 -17.79 7.78 -7.09
CA THR A 1079 -16.66 6.85 -7.20
C THR A 1079 -16.91 5.61 -6.37
N PHE A 1080 -16.91 4.44 -7.02
CA PHE A 1080 -17.00 3.13 -6.41
C PHE A 1080 -15.69 2.34 -6.57
N ILE A 1081 -15.29 1.60 -5.54
CA ILE A 1081 -14.24 0.57 -5.61
C ILE A 1081 -14.87 -0.74 -6.08
N ARG A 1082 -14.24 -1.40 -7.06
CA ARG A 1082 -14.55 -2.77 -7.49
C ARG A 1082 -13.29 -3.63 -7.31
N ASP A 1083 -13.48 -4.95 -7.25
CA ASP A 1083 -12.41 -5.94 -7.17
C ASP A 1083 -11.60 -5.78 -5.87
N LEU A 1084 -12.29 -5.96 -4.73
CA LEU A 1084 -11.71 -5.85 -3.38
C LEU A 1084 -11.20 -7.20 -2.89
N THR A 1085 -10.00 -7.23 -2.32
CA THR A 1085 -9.46 -8.42 -1.64
C THR A 1085 -9.43 -8.23 -0.13
N ARG A 1086 -9.85 -9.28 0.58
CA ARG A 1086 -9.62 -9.49 2.01
C ARG A 1086 -8.73 -10.74 2.13
N SER A 1087 -7.99 -10.92 3.22
CA SER A 1087 -7.51 -12.25 3.60
C SER A 1087 -8.31 -12.69 4.82
N ALA A 1088 -8.80 -13.93 4.81
CA ALA A 1088 -9.69 -14.47 5.82
C ALA A 1088 -8.95 -14.90 7.09
N ARG A 1089 -7.65 -15.20 7.01
CA ARG A 1089 -6.80 -15.48 8.18
C ARG A 1089 -6.35 -14.20 8.87
N GLU A 1090 -5.68 -13.30 8.16
CA GLU A 1090 -5.28 -11.99 8.69
C GLU A 1090 -5.61 -10.84 7.73
N ALA A 1091 -5.88 -9.64 8.26
CA ALA A 1091 -6.11 -8.44 7.45
C ALA A 1091 -4.79 -7.95 6.80
N PHE A 1092 -4.86 -6.98 5.87
CA PHE A 1092 -3.66 -6.27 5.41
C PHE A 1092 -3.02 -5.54 6.59
N ASN A 1093 -1.99 -6.17 7.15
CA ASN A 1093 -1.39 -5.81 8.41
C ASN A 1093 -0.29 -4.75 8.23
N ALA A 1094 0.19 -4.17 9.33
CA ALA A 1094 1.02 -2.97 9.26
C ALA A 1094 2.38 -3.26 8.61
N PHE A 1095 2.93 -4.45 8.85
CA PHE A 1095 4.18 -4.90 8.25
C PHE A 1095 4.06 -5.22 6.76
N THR A 1096 2.94 -5.77 6.30
CA THR A 1096 2.68 -5.95 4.85
C THR A 1096 2.76 -4.62 4.10
N LEU A 1097 2.25 -3.53 4.69
CA LEU A 1097 2.35 -2.19 4.10
C LEU A 1097 3.78 -1.63 4.20
N LEU A 1098 4.44 -1.76 5.35
CA LEU A 1098 5.84 -1.33 5.51
C LEU A 1098 6.79 -2.10 4.59
N LEU A 1099 6.51 -3.35 4.20
CA LEU A 1099 7.34 -4.14 3.31
C LEU A 1099 7.10 -3.84 1.81
N PHE A 1100 5.85 -3.63 1.38
CA PHE A 1100 5.52 -3.64 -0.05
C PHE A 1100 4.87 -2.35 -0.61
N SER A 1101 4.85 -1.25 0.15
CA SER A 1101 4.35 0.06 -0.32
C SER A 1101 5.49 1.00 -0.79
N GLY A 1102 5.18 2.27 -1.07
CA GLY A 1102 6.17 3.31 -1.36
C GLY A 1102 7.18 3.59 -0.23
N ALA A 1103 7.99 4.64 -0.40
CA ALA A 1103 9.11 5.00 0.49
C ALA A 1103 8.70 5.16 1.96
N ILE A 1104 9.63 4.89 2.88
CA ILE A 1104 9.45 5.06 4.33
C ILE A 1104 10.26 6.27 4.79
N GLU A 1105 9.57 7.32 5.24
CA GLU A 1105 10.16 8.53 5.82
C GLU A 1105 10.03 8.51 7.35
N LEU A 1106 11.11 8.88 8.05
CA LEU A 1106 11.12 9.02 9.50
C LEU A 1106 10.62 10.42 9.91
N ASP A 1107 9.58 10.52 10.74
CA ASP A 1107 9.19 11.80 11.31
C ASP A 1107 10.18 12.18 12.42
N THR A 1108 11.14 13.04 12.09
CA THR A 1108 12.20 13.54 12.99
C THR A 1108 11.72 14.22 14.27
N MET A 1109 10.41 14.49 14.40
CA MET A 1109 9.77 14.93 15.65
C MET A 1109 9.32 13.77 16.57
N GLY A 1110 9.73 12.53 16.30
CA GLY A 1110 9.43 11.35 17.12
C GLY A 1110 7.96 10.89 17.09
N ARG A 1111 7.16 11.35 16.12
CA ARG A 1111 5.71 11.09 16.08
C ARG A 1111 5.33 9.75 15.43
N GLY A 1112 6.22 9.19 14.61
CA GLY A 1112 6.04 7.91 13.94
C GLY A 1112 6.74 7.83 12.58
N LEU A 1113 6.19 6.99 11.72
CA LEU A 1113 6.62 6.75 10.34
C LEU A 1113 5.62 7.37 9.37
N VAL A 1114 6.10 7.82 8.22
CA VAL A 1114 5.27 8.21 7.07
C VAL A 1114 5.64 7.32 5.90
N VAL A 1115 4.67 6.58 5.37
CA VAL A 1115 4.83 5.74 4.19
C VAL A 1115 4.20 6.44 3.00
N ASP A 1116 4.90 6.46 1.86
CA ASP A 1116 4.37 6.96 0.59
C ASP A 1116 3.87 8.42 0.67
N GLY A 1117 4.51 9.25 1.51
CA GLY A 1117 4.21 10.67 1.74
C GLY A 1117 2.89 11.00 2.49
N TRP A 1118 1.91 10.09 2.52
CA TRP A 1118 0.59 10.35 3.14
C TRP A 1118 0.17 9.36 4.24
N LEU A 1119 0.65 8.11 4.20
CA LEU A 1119 0.24 7.07 5.13
C LEU A 1119 1.03 7.19 6.43
N ARG A 1120 0.46 7.91 7.40
CA ARG A 1120 1.02 8.02 8.76
C ARG A 1120 0.76 6.74 9.55
N LEU A 1121 1.78 6.27 10.26
CA LEU A 1121 1.75 5.10 11.13
C LEU A 1121 2.52 5.45 12.42
N ARG A 1122 1.93 5.24 13.60
CA ARG A 1122 2.63 5.53 14.87
C ARG A 1122 3.51 4.33 15.20
N GLY A 1123 4.82 4.47 15.13
CA GLY A 1123 5.74 3.39 15.41
C GLY A 1123 7.11 3.90 15.79
N TRP A 1124 7.94 3.01 16.31
CA TRP A 1124 9.32 3.31 16.66
C TRP A 1124 10.16 3.55 15.39
N ALA A 1125 10.97 4.61 15.37
CA ALA A 1125 11.82 4.96 14.23
C ALA A 1125 12.72 3.80 13.76
N ARG A 1126 13.31 3.04 14.71
CA ARG A 1126 14.13 1.85 14.42
C ARG A 1126 13.36 0.80 13.61
N VAL A 1127 12.07 0.57 13.89
CA VAL A 1127 11.24 -0.38 13.11
C VAL A 1127 11.09 0.07 11.65
N GLY A 1128 10.98 1.38 11.39
CA GLY A 1128 10.99 1.91 10.02
C GLY A 1128 12.29 1.62 9.28
N VAL A 1129 13.43 1.86 9.95
CA VAL A 1129 14.77 1.59 9.40
C VAL A 1129 15.01 0.09 9.16
N LEU A 1130 14.65 -0.76 10.12
CA LEU A 1130 14.80 -2.21 10.00
C LEU A 1130 14.01 -2.76 8.81
N VAL A 1131 12.75 -2.32 8.63
CA VAL A 1131 11.97 -2.76 7.46
C VAL A 1131 12.48 -2.12 6.16
N SER A 1132 12.95 -0.86 6.18
CA SER A 1132 13.59 -0.21 5.03
C SER A 1132 14.81 -1.01 4.52
N ARG A 1133 15.73 -1.38 5.41
CA ARG A 1133 16.91 -2.20 5.05
C ARG A 1133 16.54 -3.64 4.69
N LEU A 1134 15.52 -4.22 5.32
CA LEU A 1134 15.00 -5.54 4.96
C LEU A 1134 14.41 -5.57 3.54
N ARG A 1135 13.78 -4.48 3.05
CA ARG A 1135 13.37 -4.37 1.64
C ARG A 1135 14.57 -4.47 0.69
N GLY A 1136 15.65 -3.73 0.97
CA GLY A 1136 16.86 -3.77 0.16
C GLY A 1136 17.44 -5.18 0.06
N MET A 1137 17.44 -5.93 1.17
CA MET A 1137 17.86 -7.33 1.18
C MET A 1137 16.92 -8.24 0.35
N VAL A 1138 15.61 -7.95 0.29
CA VAL A 1138 14.69 -8.65 -0.61
C VAL A 1138 14.97 -8.30 -2.07
N ASP A 1139 15.31 -7.05 -2.39
CA ASP A 1139 15.73 -6.64 -3.74
C ASP A 1139 17.07 -7.26 -4.17
N ASP A 1140 18.00 -7.52 -3.25
CA ASP A 1140 19.22 -8.29 -3.51
C ASP A 1140 18.94 -9.80 -3.73
N VAL A 1141 17.98 -10.39 -3.00
CA VAL A 1141 17.52 -11.78 -3.24
C VAL A 1141 16.79 -11.90 -4.59
N ILE A 1142 15.96 -10.92 -4.93
CA ILE A 1142 15.38 -10.71 -6.26
C ILE A 1142 16.47 -10.68 -7.32
N ARG A 1143 17.48 -9.84 -7.14
CA ARG A 1143 18.61 -9.70 -8.05
C ARG A 1143 19.37 -11.01 -8.23
N LEU A 1144 19.65 -11.73 -7.15
CA LEU A 1144 20.32 -13.04 -7.19
C LEU A 1144 19.50 -14.05 -8.03
N LYS A 1145 18.18 -14.04 -7.92
CA LYS A 1145 17.26 -14.89 -8.69
C LYS A 1145 17.18 -14.48 -10.17
N VAL A 1146 17.32 -13.20 -10.47
CA VAL A 1146 17.41 -12.68 -11.84
C VAL A 1146 18.75 -13.05 -12.49
N GLU A 1147 19.86 -12.91 -11.77
CA GLU A 1147 21.19 -13.30 -12.25
C GLU A 1147 21.37 -14.83 -12.30
N ARG A 1148 20.62 -15.60 -11.49
CA ARG A 1148 20.64 -17.07 -11.44
C ARG A 1148 19.23 -17.68 -11.24
N PRO A 1149 18.44 -17.89 -12.32
CA PRO A 1149 17.07 -18.42 -12.23
C PRO A 1149 16.93 -19.80 -11.55
N GLU A 1150 17.98 -20.61 -11.57
CA GLU A 1150 17.98 -21.99 -11.03
C GLU A 1150 18.07 -22.08 -9.49
N VAL A 1151 18.46 -20.99 -8.80
CA VAL A 1151 18.63 -20.99 -7.33
C VAL A 1151 17.27 -21.14 -6.63
N ASP A 1152 17.06 -22.19 -5.84
CA ASP A 1152 15.89 -22.26 -4.96
C ASP A 1152 16.01 -21.22 -3.83
N LEU A 1153 14.91 -20.55 -3.54
CA LEU A 1153 14.81 -19.47 -2.56
C LEU A 1153 14.03 -19.88 -1.30
N ARG A 1154 13.36 -21.04 -1.30
CA ARG A 1154 12.50 -21.51 -0.20
C ARG A 1154 13.19 -21.49 1.16
N ASP A 1155 14.48 -21.79 1.18
CA ASP A 1155 15.26 -21.85 2.41
C ASP A 1155 15.95 -20.54 2.82
N ASN A 1156 15.81 -19.46 2.05
CA ASN A 1156 16.48 -18.19 2.31
C ASN A 1156 15.98 -17.50 3.60
N ASP A 1157 16.90 -17.18 4.51
CA ASP A 1157 16.61 -16.60 5.83
C ASP A 1157 15.88 -15.25 5.77
N VAL A 1158 16.17 -14.43 4.75
CA VAL A 1158 15.54 -13.11 4.53
C VAL A 1158 14.06 -13.30 4.20
N LEU A 1159 13.75 -14.22 3.30
CA LEU A 1159 12.36 -14.52 2.92
C LEU A 1159 11.59 -15.20 4.07
N LYS A 1160 12.25 -16.05 4.85
CA LYS A 1160 11.69 -16.64 6.08
C LYS A 1160 11.37 -15.58 7.13
N ALA A 1161 12.24 -14.60 7.34
CA ALA A 1161 11.98 -13.49 8.26
C ALA A 1161 10.83 -12.59 7.78
N VAL A 1162 10.82 -12.24 6.48
CA VAL A 1162 9.72 -11.49 5.85
C VAL A 1162 8.38 -12.22 5.98
N ALA A 1163 8.34 -13.54 5.73
CA ALA A 1163 7.13 -14.34 5.90
C ALA A 1163 6.61 -14.30 7.34
N LYS A 1164 7.48 -14.51 8.35
CA LYS A 1164 7.09 -14.44 9.77
C LYS A 1164 6.58 -13.06 10.21
N LEU A 1165 7.20 -11.97 9.75
CA LEU A 1165 6.72 -10.61 10.02
C LEU A 1165 5.32 -10.38 9.45
N ILE A 1166 5.00 -10.99 8.30
CA ILE A 1166 3.68 -10.93 7.67
C ILE A 1166 2.67 -11.86 8.36
N GLU A 1167 3.08 -13.04 8.81
CA GLU A 1167 2.21 -14.06 9.44
C GLU A 1167 1.85 -13.75 10.91
N HIS A 1168 2.51 -12.79 11.55
CA HIS A 1168 2.32 -12.46 12.98
C HIS A 1168 2.16 -10.94 13.25
N ASP A 1169 1.88 -10.12 12.23
CA ASP A 1169 1.91 -8.63 12.28
C ASP A 1169 3.11 -8.07 13.07
N GLY A 1170 4.29 -8.65 12.82
CA GLY A 1170 5.57 -8.28 13.44
C GLY A 1170 5.76 -8.70 14.91
N LEU A 1171 4.79 -9.37 15.54
CA LEU A 1171 4.91 -9.87 16.92
C LEU A 1171 5.85 -11.09 17.03
N ASP A 1172 6.06 -11.56 18.26
CA ASP A 1172 6.78 -12.81 18.54
C ASP A 1172 5.79 -13.99 18.57
N ALA A 1173 6.23 -15.14 18.03
CA ALA A 1173 5.57 -16.44 18.19
C ALA A 1173 6.00 -17.16 19.48
#